data_AF-A0A2U9IX39-F1
#
_entry.id   AF-A0A2U9IX39-F1
#
_cell.length_a   1.000
_cell.length_b   1.000
_cell.length_c   1.000
_cell.angle_alpha   90.00
_cell.angle_beta   90.00
_cell.angle_gamma   90.00
#
_symmetry.space_group_name_H-M   'P 1'
#
loop_
_entity.id
_entity.type
_entity.pdbx_description
1 polymer ?
#
loop_
_entity_poly.entity_id
_entity_poly.type
_entity_poly.pdbx_seq_one_letter_code
_entity_poly.pdbx_strand_id
1 'polypeptide(L)'
;MLLLLFVFSVIIPSMLTNVNSTKAQSEVIPMRLTGYRETSLPGNTEVLASIYIPLRNVNLLYSYAEQVTNPGSPIYHKFLSPSQVASMFYPVTEFSSVMSYLIAHHVKIVFTAADSVIVVKGTASQLSQVLGIHYLLMSNGTTQYYTAIGTPKISGIVISSNVSAIFFSHPTTLFTQADVEKLMNTLEQPNQTFPIEGYKLTDLHGVYNVSSLLARGVNGTNYTVGILDFYGDPYIQQQLAYFDKIYQIPAPPNFTVVPIGPYNPNLGITTGWAGEISLDVESAHAMAPGANIVLYIANPNLPLSSVIAQIVSQDRVDTLSQSFSIPDEFFPGFSGPTFYECVVLSDQYYAMGSAEGITFLASSGDGGGSGYSAGPLGTVGYPATSPFVTAMGGTTTYLTFDGFSFNVTAWSNYGFVPPNVNFGGSSGGISQVEPKPYYQWDLTTPRTYPNGREIPDISANADVYPGIFIVCPGNVTEISGGTSEASPLTAGLLTLVMQYDHSRLGNINPDLYYLSKVDPAVFYPITFGYNIPWTASQGYNLVTGLGQLNVGNLATAMKKIPSSLSVMVNVSNTTVIPGQRITVEANVTLNGTPVTAGQFQVTLEGVNGNLTTVPLSYQNGEWTTSLTIPGNDSGVTYLTVWGTSGGISGYGMTELFSGYFVQFLSPVPYSTSWTGSGITIVANATTPSGSLSPEPTLQVDVYSYNITDNSYTLVNETILNYTPSVDAWVGSLIGDLPAGPLLLQVVNGFGYDAIFNGIGMSSMFILPPTVAEPGTVYPGQDIIVLGSLTPPNNLPSTTSLNLATGSNMTAELWNGSVISSATIPFSPAGEYLGYLKVPNKLSPGLYTVLLFSSYDSYTLNETIPGFYYGQIYVGSEVTAPLNFSSHYVLQGSTLYIYSNVTSQGKVVKYGMFSATVFPNILSDQYSAISTVLEVPLWYNSSIGLWVGNVTLPSTLSLGNLTYLGNSYFAEPFKVLVTGVSAYGGETSTNISHAGEIYVEPITLIKNDPSYSVIQTYDTAFLNDTIHVNGNMANDVFLGNDTIVDSNVVITSSNVTGTLVIENSHVTLVDAQVNRLILVNSSVKLVSSYVESIVETSSLISPILSRLINVYPEYPVIQIGVQPYQNLTGNVSIPITVAGSDVTNVTVELDGSPIATFQGNGTHTVSIDTEKYSDGTHDLTVIVGQSDGLSTSFAAKLVFENQLQSVSQKVNALNSTLPSTQGTAKTGEYLSIVGIVLALVAIVISLIRRR
;
A
#
# COMPACT_ATOMS: atom_id res chain seq x y z
N MET A 1 68.07 -63.60 -36.75
CA MET A 1 67.85 -64.94 -37.33
C MET A 1 66.43 -64.96 -37.88
N LEU A 2 66.28 -64.94 -39.22
CA LEU A 2 65.13 -65.37 -40.07
C LEU A 2 63.70 -64.87 -39.72
N LEU A 3 62.77 -64.52 -40.62
CA LEU A 3 62.68 -64.46 -42.08
C LEU A 3 61.26 -63.87 -42.41
N LEU A 4 61.21 -62.90 -43.34
CA LEU A 4 60.21 -62.59 -44.40
C LEU A 4 58.65 -62.57 -44.20
N LEU A 5 58.08 -61.52 -44.86
CA LEU A 5 56.88 -61.43 -45.76
C LEU A 5 55.56 -60.75 -45.25
N PHE A 6 55.40 -59.45 -45.60
CA PHE A 6 54.46 -58.86 -46.62
C PHE A 6 53.08 -59.54 -46.83
N VAL A 7 51.89 -58.92 -47.02
CA VAL A 7 51.32 -57.59 -47.38
C VAL A 7 49.89 -57.57 -46.79
N PHE A 8 49.36 -56.46 -46.29
CA PHE A 8 47.96 -56.04 -46.56
C PHE A 8 47.76 -54.55 -46.21
N SER A 9 47.27 -53.81 -47.21
CA SER A 9 46.85 -52.42 -47.21
C SER A 9 45.70 -52.17 -46.22
N VAL A 10 45.86 -51.18 -45.33
CA VAL A 10 44.76 -50.54 -44.59
C VAL A 10 44.86 -49.04 -44.77
N ILE A 11 43.73 -48.50 -45.24
CA ILE A 11 43.37 -47.10 -45.42
C ILE A 11 43.63 -46.34 -44.11
N ILE A 12 44.49 -45.33 -44.16
CA ILE A 12 44.68 -44.36 -43.08
C ILE A 12 43.48 -43.41 -43.15
N PRO A 13 42.60 -43.32 -42.13
CA PRO A 13 41.70 -42.20 -42.01
C PRO A 13 42.58 -40.99 -41.69
N SER A 14 42.62 -40.04 -42.61
CA SER A 14 43.13 -38.70 -42.40
C SER A 14 42.55 -38.14 -41.10
N MET A 15 43.38 -38.04 -40.07
CA MET A 15 43.13 -37.11 -38.97
C MET A 15 43.15 -35.71 -39.59
N LEU A 16 41.97 -35.18 -39.88
CA LEU A 16 41.75 -33.76 -40.07
C LEU A 16 42.06 -33.10 -38.73
N THR A 17 43.32 -32.75 -38.54
CA THR A 17 43.67 -31.66 -37.65
C THR A 17 42.99 -30.43 -38.21
N ASN A 18 41.84 -30.05 -37.63
CA ASN A 18 41.28 -28.72 -37.81
C ASN A 18 42.30 -27.74 -37.23
N VAL A 19 43.19 -27.27 -38.10
CA VAL A 19 43.98 -26.08 -37.86
C VAL A 19 42.96 -24.95 -37.87
N ASN A 20 42.45 -24.61 -36.68
CA ASN A 20 41.73 -23.37 -36.46
C ASN A 20 42.70 -22.25 -36.86
N SER A 21 42.48 -21.68 -38.04
CA SER A 21 43.02 -20.37 -38.36
C SER A 21 42.40 -19.41 -37.35
N THR A 22 43.17 -19.02 -36.34
CA THR A 22 42.82 -17.93 -35.44
C THR A 22 42.78 -16.65 -36.27
N LYS A 23 41.63 -16.37 -36.91
CA LYS A 23 41.22 -14.98 -37.11
C LYS A 23 41.20 -14.36 -35.72
N ALA A 24 41.79 -13.18 -35.58
CA ALA A 24 41.64 -12.39 -34.37
C ALA A 24 40.13 -12.27 -34.10
N GLN A 25 39.65 -12.86 -33.00
CA GLN A 25 38.31 -12.62 -32.50
C GLN A 25 38.21 -11.12 -32.26
N SER A 26 37.25 -10.48 -32.89
CA SER A 26 36.94 -9.10 -32.62
C SER A 26 36.35 -8.94 -31.22
N GLU A 27 36.59 -7.79 -30.61
CA GLU A 27 36.17 -7.52 -29.24
C GLU A 27 34.66 -7.37 -29.19
N VAL A 28 34.01 -8.09 -28.27
CA VAL A 28 32.57 -7.97 -28.00
C VAL A 28 32.25 -6.51 -27.67
N ILE A 29 31.30 -5.91 -28.38
CA ILE A 29 30.85 -4.53 -28.11
C ILE A 29 30.18 -4.52 -26.73
N PRO A 30 30.51 -3.55 -25.85
CA PRO A 30 29.95 -3.50 -24.50
C PRO A 30 28.42 -3.34 -24.54
N MET A 31 27.75 -3.89 -23.54
CA MET A 31 26.37 -3.54 -23.24
C MET A 31 26.25 -2.02 -23.05
N ARG A 32 25.34 -1.39 -23.80
CA ARG A 32 25.07 0.05 -23.71
C ARG A 32 23.60 0.30 -23.36
N LEU A 33 23.36 0.66 -22.11
CA LEU A 33 22.04 1.12 -21.68
C LEU A 33 21.70 2.49 -22.27
N THR A 34 20.40 2.76 -22.45
CA THR A 34 19.87 4.02 -22.97
C THR A 34 20.43 5.22 -22.21
N GLY A 35 20.97 6.21 -22.95
CA GLY A 35 21.53 7.44 -22.38
C GLY A 35 22.97 7.34 -21.87
N TYR A 36 23.56 6.15 -21.81
CA TYR A 36 24.95 5.98 -21.37
C TYR A 36 25.95 6.14 -22.52
N ARG A 37 27.11 6.73 -22.21
CA ARG A 37 28.23 6.94 -23.12
C ARG A 37 29.50 6.35 -22.51
N GLU A 38 30.38 5.88 -23.38
CA GLU A 38 31.66 5.31 -22.99
C GLU A 38 32.64 6.39 -22.50
N THR A 39 33.36 6.07 -21.43
CA THR A 39 34.39 6.89 -20.77
C THR A 39 35.50 5.98 -20.22
N SER A 40 36.59 6.55 -19.70
CA SER A 40 37.73 5.79 -19.19
C SER A 40 37.54 5.35 -17.73
N LEU A 41 37.69 4.06 -17.44
CA LEU A 41 37.79 3.54 -16.07
C LEU A 41 39.25 3.64 -15.57
N PRO A 42 39.54 4.31 -14.44
CA PRO A 42 40.89 4.30 -13.87
C PRO A 42 41.36 2.89 -13.53
N GLY A 43 42.59 2.53 -13.91
CA GLY A 43 43.11 1.17 -13.73
C GLY A 43 43.23 0.71 -12.26
N ASN A 44 43.24 1.63 -11.30
CA ASN A 44 43.25 1.35 -9.87
C ASN A 44 41.84 1.20 -9.26
N THR A 45 40.78 1.36 -10.05
CA THR A 45 39.40 1.15 -9.60
C THR A 45 39.20 -0.31 -9.22
N GLU A 46 38.60 -0.57 -8.07
CA GLU A 46 38.23 -1.93 -7.67
C GLU A 46 37.01 -2.41 -8.45
N VAL A 47 37.07 -3.64 -8.95
CA VAL A 47 36.02 -4.28 -9.76
C VAL A 47 35.83 -5.72 -9.31
N LEU A 48 34.63 -6.25 -9.57
CA LEU A 48 34.24 -7.64 -9.36
C LEU A 48 34.16 -8.39 -10.69
N ALA A 49 34.57 -9.66 -10.69
CA ALA A 49 34.38 -10.58 -11.81
C ALA A 49 33.83 -11.91 -11.30
N SER A 50 32.84 -12.45 -12.00
CA SER A 50 32.29 -13.80 -11.81
C SER A 50 32.82 -14.70 -12.92
N ILE A 51 33.38 -15.84 -12.53
CA ILE A 51 33.96 -16.84 -13.43
C ILE A 51 33.14 -18.11 -13.28
N TYR A 52 32.57 -18.58 -14.39
CA TYR A 52 31.68 -19.74 -14.45
C TYR A 52 32.37 -20.89 -15.17
N ILE A 53 32.49 -22.01 -14.46
CA ILE A 53 32.98 -23.28 -14.96
C ILE A 53 31.75 -24.15 -15.27
N PRO A 54 31.54 -24.61 -16.51
CA PRO A 54 30.32 -25.33 -16.86
C PRO A 54 30.08 -26.55 -15.97
N LEU A 55 28.84 -26.70 -15.49
CA LEU A 55 28.40 -27.87 -14.73
C LEU A 55 28.49 -29.14 -15.58
N ARG A 56 28.67 -30.29 -14.91
CA ARG A 56 28.64 -31.62 -15.53
C ARG A 56 27.22 -32.15 -15.55
N ASN A 57 26.92 -33.02 -16.52
CA ASN A 57 25.66 -33.78 -16.60
C ASN A 57 24.39 -32.91 -16.51
N VAL A 58 24.37 -31.75 -17.18
CA VAL A 58 23.25 -30.78 -17.10
C VAL A 58 21.91 -31.39 -17.52
N ASN A 59 21.86 -32.28 -18.52
CA ASN A 59 20.61 -32.97 -18.89
C ASN A 59 20.05 -33.81 -17.73
N LEU A 60 20.94 -34.46 -16.98
CA LEU A 60 20.56 -35.23 -15.79
C LEU A 60 20.09 -34.30 -14.67
N LEU A 61 20.68 -33.11 -14.54
CA LEU A 61 20.26 -32.11 -13.57
C LEU A 61 18.80 -31.68 -13.79
N TYR A 62 18.45 -31.29 -15.02
CA TYR A 62 17.06 -30.96 -15.38
C TYR A 62 16.12 -32.15 -15.15
N SER A 63 16.54 -33.35 -15.54
CA SER A 63 15.76 -34.56 -15.24
C SER A 63 15.54 -34.77 -13.74
N TYR A 64 16.54 -34.52 -12.89
CA TYR A 64 16.36 -34.62 -11.44
C TYR A 64 15.39 -33.56 -10.91
N ALA A 65 15.53 -32.31 -11.36
CA ALA A 65 14.67 -31.20 -10.95
C ALA A 65 13.17 -31.50 -11.15
N GLU A 66 12.82 -32.21 -12.22
CA GLU A 66 11.44 -32.63 -12.50
C GLU A 66 11.06 -33.94 -11.81
N GLN A 67 11.94 -34.93 -11.83
CA GLN A 67 11.57 -36.29 -11.44
C GLN A 67 11.55 -36.51 -9.93
N VAL A 68 12.08 -35.58 -9.11
CA VAL A 68 11.95 -35.63 -7.65
C VAL A 68 10.54 -35.30 -7.15
N THR A 69 9.72 -34.63 -7.95
CA THR A 69 8.31 -34.30 -7.62
C THR A 69 7.30 -35.23 -8.28
N ASN A 70 7.72 -36.10 -9.21
CA ASN A 70 6.84 -37.05 -9.90
C ASN A 70 6.54 -38.32 -9.08
N PRO A 71 5.29 -38.62 -8.66
CA PRO A 71 4.98 -39.80 -7.84
C PRO A 71 5.19 -41.16 -8.50
N GLY A 72 5.42 -41.23 -9.82
CA GLY A 72 5.79 -42.47 -10.51
C GLY A 72 7.29 -42.65 -10.73
N SER A 73 8.09 -41.68 -10.29
CA SER A 73 9.54 -41.70 -10.34
C SER A 73 10.15 -42.52 -9.21
N PRO A 74 11.21 -43.31 -9.47
CA PRO A 74 11.95 -44.00 -8.41
C PRO A 74 12.68 -43.04 -7.45
N ILE A 75 12.81 -41.75 -7.82
CA ILE A 75 13.42 -40.69 -7.01
C ILE A 75 12.41 -39.69 -6.44
N TYR A 76 11.11 -40.02 -6.47
CA TYR A 76 10.07 -39.20 -5.83
C TYR A 76 10.39 -38.92 -4.35
N HIS A 77 10.39 -37.64 -3.98
CA HIS A 77 10.76 -37.10 -2.67
C HIS A 77 12.14 -37.54 -2.15
N LYS A 78 13.04 -37.96 -3.07
CA LYS A 78 14.45 -38.24 -2.78
C LYS A 78 15.33 -37.08 -3.26
N PHE A 79 15.13 -35.93 -2.64
CA PHE A 79 15.92 -34.74 -2.89
C PHE A 79 17.42 -35.01 -2.65
N LEU A 80 18.25 -34.38 -3.47
CA LEU A 80 19.70 -34.57 -3.41
C LEU A 80 20.28 -33.86 -2.19
N SER A 81 21.22 -34.53 -1.52
CA SER A 81 22.09 -33.86 -0.55
C SER A 81 23.20 -33.08 -1.27
N PRO A 82 23.81 -32.06 -0.61
CA PRO A 82 24.93 -31.31 -1.17
C PRO A 82 26.09 -32.21 -1.65
N SER A 83 26.33 -33.33 -0.95
CA SER A 83 27.36 -34.30 -1.33
C SER A 83 27.05 -35.05 -2.64
N GLN A 84 25.77 -35.34 -2.89
CA GLN A 84 25.35 -35.99 -4.13
C GLN A 84 25.42 -34.99 -5.29
N VAL A 85 24.92 -33.77 -5.09
CA VAL A 85 25.03 -32.68 -6.07
C VAL A 85 26.48 -32.45 -6.48
N ALA A 86 27.39 -32.33 -5.51
CA ALA A 86 28.81 -32.16 -5.78
C ALA A 86 29.40 -33.31 -6.62
N SER A 87 29.06 -34.56 -6.26
CA SER A 87 29.57 -35.73 -7.00
C SER A 87 29.06 -35.81 -8.43
N MET A 88 27.81 -35.40 -8.67
CA MET A 88 27.11 -35.59 -9.94
C MET A 88 27.31 -34.44 -10.91
N PHE A 89 27.36 -33.19 -10.41
CA PHE A 89 27.24 -32.00 -11.25
C PHE A 89 28.43 -31.03 -11.13
N TYR A 90 29.17 -30.99 -10.02
CA TYR A 90 30.21 -29.98 -9.85
C TYR A 90 31.48 -30.27 -10.68
N PRO A 91 32.05 -29.29 -11.40
CA PRO A 91 33.26 -29.43 -12.22
C PRO A 91 34.56 -29.23 -11.40
N VAL A 92 34.72 -30.04 -10.34
CA VAL A 92 35.78 -29.85 -9.31
C VAL A 92 37.20 -29.74 -9.88
N THR A 93 37.53 -30.51 -10.92
CA THR A 93 38.90 -30.53 -11.49
C THR A 93 39.23 -29.21 -12.20
N GLU A 94 38.37 -28.78 -13.11
CA GLU A 94 38.51 -27.53 -13.86
C GLU A 94 38.43 -26.32 -12.92
N PHE A 95 37.50 -26.35 -11.97
CA PHE A 95 37.38 -25.34 -10.92
C PHE A 95 38.66 -25.20 -10.10
N SER A 96 39.24 -26.32 -9.64
CA SER A 96 40.48 -26.31 -8.85
C SER A 96 41.66 -25.75 -9.62
N SER A 97 41.72 -25.99 -10.95
CA SER A 97 42.74 -25.44 -11.84
C SER A 97 42.64 -23.92 -11.93
N VAL A 98 41.43 -23.38 -12.18
CA VAL A 98 41.18 -21.95 -12.26
C VAL A 98 41.40 -21.27 -10.90
N MET A 99 40.93 -21.89 -9.82
CA MET A 99 41.17 -21.43 -8.45
C MET A 99 42.66 -21.30 -8.14
N SER A 100 43.45 -22.32 -8.46
CA SER A 100 44.91 -22.32 -8.25
C SER A 100 45.60 -21.23 -9.06
N TYR A 101 45.17 -21.01 -10.31
CA TYR A 101 45.66 -19.92 -11.15
C TYR A 101 45.38 -18.54 -10.54
N LEU A 102 44.17 -18.30 -10.04
CA LEU A 102 43.78 -17.02 -9.43
C LEU A 102 44.58 -16.75 -8.13
N ILE A 103 44.74 -17.77 -7.28
CA ILE A 103 45.54 -17.69 -6.05
C ILE A 103 47.01 -17.38 -6.38
N ALA A 104 47.59 -18.04 -7.38
CA ALA A 104 48.97 -17.81 -7.82
C ALA A 104 49.19 -16.38 -8.34
N HIS A 105 48.15 -15.71 -8.84
CA HIS A 105 48.19 -14.32 -9.30
C HIS A 105 47.73 -13.30 -8.23
N HIS A 106 47.59 -13.74 -6.98
CA HIS A 106 47.19 -12.90 -5.84
C HIS A 106 45.86 -12.15 -6.07
N VAL A 107 44.93 -12.77 -6.81
CA VAL A 107 43.57 -12.24 -6.96
C VAL A 107 42.77 -12.59 -5.71
N LYS A 108 42.03 -11.62 -5.16
CA LYS A 108 41.21 -11.84 -3.97
C LYS A 108 39.94 -12.61 -4.34
N ILE A 109 39.78 -13.82 -3.82
CA ILE A 109 38.52 -14.57 -3.90
C ILE A 109 37.52 -13.95 -2.90
N VAL A 110 36.33 -13.60 -3.38
CA VAL A 110 35.24 -13.07 -2.55
C VAL A 110 34.41 -14.22 -1.99
N PHE A 111 33.93 -15.10 -2.86
CA PHE A 111 33.28 -16.37 -2.50
C PHE A 111 33.34 -17.34 -3.69
N THR A 112 32.93 -18.57 -3.43
CA THR A 112 32.80 -19.65 -4.42
C THR A 112 31.49 -20.37 -4.21
N ALA A 113 30.85 -20.78 -5.30
CA ALA A 113 29.60 -21.52 -5.25
C ALA A 113 29.65 -22.71 -6.20
N ALA A 114 29.04 -23.81 -5.79
CA ALA A 114 28.81 -25.03 -6.57
C ALA A 114 30.07 -25.64 -7.22
N ASP A 115 31.27 -25.34 -6.70
CA ASP A 115 32.57 -25.53 -7.36
C ASP A 115 32.50 -25.24 -8.87
N SER A 116 31.73 -24.21 -9.23
CA SER A 116 31.33 -23.82 -10.58
C SER A 116 31.50 -22.32 -10.75
N VAL A 117 31.17 -21.54 -9.73
CA VAL A 117 31.29 -20.09 -9.72
C VAL A 117 32.43 -19.66 -8.81
N ILE A 118 33.31 -18.79 -9.33
CA ILE A 118 34.33 -18.10 -8.56
C ILE A 118 34.11 -16.60 -8.71
N VAL A 119 33.77 -15.92 -7.61
CA VAL A 119 33.67 -14.46 -7.60
C VAL A 119 34.96 -13.88 -7.04
N VAL A 120 35.57 -12.98 -7.80
CA VAL A 120 36.84 -12.35 -7.44
C VAL A 120 36.74 -10.83 -7.39
N LYS A 121 37.61 -10.23 -6.61
CA LYS A 121 37.81 -8.78 -6.51
C LYS A 121 39.27 -8.43 -6.81
N GLY A 122 39.48 -7.36 -7.58
CA GLY A 122 40.81 -6.83 -7.87
C GLY A 122 40.71 -5.42 -8.45
N THR A 123 41.86 -4.80 -8.73
CA THR A 123 41.87 -3.56 -9.51
C THR A 123 41.59 -3.87 -10.98
N ALA A 124 40.98 -2.93 -11.72
CA ALA A 124 40.71 -3.09 -13.14
C ALA A 124 41.98 -3.50 -13.91
N SER A 125 43.13 -2.88 -13.61
CA SER A 125 44.42 -3.24 -14.21
C SER A 125 44.87 -4.66 -13.87
N GLN A 126 44.68 -5.12 -12.62
CA GLN A 126 45.04 -6.47 -12.21
C GLN A 126 44.17 -7.52 -12.90
N LEU A 127 42.84 -7.34 -12.86
CA LEU A 127 41.91 -8.29 -13.47
C LEU A 127 42.06 -8.31 -14.99
N SER A 128 42.33 -7.17 -15.62
CA SER A 128 42.65 -7.14 -17.06
C SER A 128 43.87 -7.98 -17.40
N GLN A 129 44.95 -7.87 -16.61
CA GLN A 129 46.15 -8.65 -16.85
C GLN A 129 45.93 -10.16 -16.66
N VAL A 130 45.28 -10.53 -15.56
CA VAL A 130 45.11 -11.93 -15.12
C VAL A 130 44.04 -12.66 -15.93
N LEU A 131 42.90 -12.03 -16.19
CA LEU A 131 41.76 -12.64 -16.88
C LEU A 131 41.78 -12.43 -18.38
N GLY A 132 42.55 -11.45 -18.91
CA GLY A 132 42.64 -11.19 -20.36
C GLY A 132 41.52 -10.30 -20.92
N ILE A 133 40.74 -9.68 -20.04
CA ILE A 133 39.64 -8.76 -20.38
C ILE A 133 40.10 -7.30 -20.26
N HIS A 134 39.33 -6.34 -20.77
CA HIS A 134 39.55 -4.92 -20.56
C HIS A 134 38.26 -4.21 -20.21
N TYR A 135 38.37 -3.13 -19.42
CA TYR A 135 37.23 -2.46 -18.82
C TYR A 135 36.86 -1.18 -19.56
N LEU A 136 35.56 -0.99 -19.72
CA LEU A 136 34.95 0.25 -20.16
C LEU A 136 34.07 0.80 -19.04
N LEU A 137 34.00 2.13 -18.91
CA LEU A 137 33.09 2.80 -18.00
C LEU A 137 31.98 3.48 -18.81
N MET A 138 30.75 3.11 -18.54
CA MET A 138 29.55 3.68 -19.15
C MET A 138 28.95 4.72 -18.20
N SER A 139 28.66 5.92 -18.69
CA SER A 139 28.05 7.00 -17.90
C SER A 139 26.98 7.77 -18.66
N ASN A 140 25.86 8.08 -18.01
CA ASN A 140 24.84 9.00 -18.52
C ASN A 140 24.90 10.40 -17.85
N GLY A 141 25.94 10.68 -17.06
CA GLY A 141 26.11 11.90 -16.28
C GLY A 141 25.63 11.81 -14.83
N THR A 142 24.66 10.94 -14.52
CA THR A 142 24.12 10.76 -13.17
C THR A 142 24.55 9.43 -12.55
N THR A 143 24.51 8.37 -13.36
CA THR A 143 24.83 7.00 -12.97
C THR A 143 25.94 6.46 -13.85
N GLN A 144 26.72 5.51 -13.32
CA GLN A 144 27.82 4.87 -14.02
C GLN A 144 27.86 3.38 -13.73
N TYR A 145 28.24 2.59 -14.73
CA TYR A 145 28.58 1.18 -14.56
C TYR A 145 29.81 0.84 -15.39
N TYR A 146 30.66 -0.06 -14.89
CA TYR A 146 31.71 -0.66 -15.69
C TYR A 146 31.22 -1.97 -16.30
N THR A 147 31.78 -2.30 -17.46
CA THR A 147 31.64 -3.61 -18.06
C THR A 147 32.97 -4.00 -18.70
N ALA A 148 33.24 -5.30 -18.74
CA ALA A 148 34.45 -5.84 -19.32
C ALA A 148 34.17 -6.52 -20.65
N ILE A 149 35.09 -6.36 -21.57
CA ILE A 149 35.05 -6.94 -22.91
C ILE A 149 36.39 -7.62 -23.24
N GLY A 150 36.41 -8.44 -24.28
CA GLY A 150 37.57 -9.22 -24.72
C GLY A 150 37.49 -10.72 -24.40
N THR A 151 38.53 -11.46 -24.79
CA THR A 151 38.56 -12.93 -24.68
C THR A 151 39.29 -13.37 -23.41
N PRO A 152 38.62 -14.15 -22.52
CA PRO A 152 39.26 -14.65 -21.31
C PRO A 152 40.48 -15.55 -21.57
N LYS A 153 41.53 -15.42 -20.75
CA LYS A 153 42.74 -16.27 -20.76
C LYS A 153 42.59 -17.57 -19.98
N ILE A 154 41.52 -17.68 -19.19
CA ILE A 154 41.24 -18.83 -18.34
C ILE A 154 40.09 -19.63 -18.93
N SER A 155 40.00 -20.91 -18.55
CA SER A 155 38.83 -21.73 -18.87
C SER A 155 37.61 -21.24 -18.09
N GLY A 156 36.47 -21.10 -18.78
CA GLY A 156 35.20 -20.65 -18.21
C GLY A 156 34.66 -19.38 -18.86
N ILE A 157 33.41 -19.04 -18.53
CA ILE A 157 32.77 -17.78 -18.92
C ILE A 157 33.14 -16.74 -17.86
N VAL A 158 33.66 -15.58 -18.29
CA VAL A 158 34.05 -14.50 -17.37
C VAL A 158 33.16 -13.30 -17.59
N ILE A 159 32.36 -12.95 -16.59
CA ILE A 159 31.53 -11.75 -16.59
C ILE A 159 32.08 -10.79 -15.54
N SER A 160 32.45 -9.59 -15.96
CA SER A 160 32.92 -8.55 -15.05
C SER A 160 32.25 -7.24 -15.38
N SER A 161 31.07 -7.06 -14.81
CA SER A 161 30.22 -5.90 -14.99
C SER A 161 29.51 -5.63 -13.68
N ASN A 162 29.21 -4.37 -13.39
CA ASN A 162 28.28 -4.02 -12.32
C ASN A 162 26.95 -3.48 -12.83
N VAL A 163 26.61 -3.78 -14.09
CA VAL A 163 25.33 -3.37 -14.69
C VAL A 163 24.12 -3.93 -13.94
N SER A 164 24.24 -5.09 -13.29
CA SER A 164 23.22 -5.64 -12.38
C SER A 164 22.79 -4.65 -11.30
N ALA A 165 23.70 -3.76 -10.87
CA ALA A 165 23.38 -2.76 -9.85
C ALA A 165 22.42 -1.69 -10.35
N ILE A 166 22.26 -1.54 -11.67
CA ILE A 166 21.23 -0.67 -12.28
C ILE A 166 19.87 -1.35 -12.22
N PHE A 167 19.79 -2.61 -12.63
CA PHE A 167 18.54 -3.38 -12.61
C PHE A 167 18.02 -3.63 -11.20
N PHE A 168 18.91 -3.77 -10.23
CA PHE A 168 18.57 -3.95 -8.82
C PHE A 168 18.75 -2.67 -8.00
N SER A 169 18.92 -1.50 -8.64
CA SER A 169 19.28 -0.23 -7.95
C SER A 169 18.25 0.19 -6.91
N HIS A 170 16.99 -0.10 -7.19
CA HIS A 170 15.87 -0.08 -6.28
C HIS A 170 15.02 -1.33 -6.63
N PRO A 171 14.18 -1.82 -5.72
CA PRO A 171 13.17 -2.79 -6.11
C PRO A 171 12.28 -2.12 -7.17
N THR A 172 12.31 -2.65 -8.39
CA THR A 172 11.52 -2.12 -9.52
C THR A 172 10.04 -2.50 -9.42
N THR A 173 9.75 -3.52 -8.62
CA THR A 173 8.43 -4.06 -8.33
C THR A 173 7.90 -3.64 -6.96
N LEU A 174 8.60 -2.77 -6.22
CA LEU A 174 8.01 -2.22 -5.01
C LEU A 174 7.24 -0.96 -5.37
N PHE A 175 5.96 -0.94 -5.01
CA PHE A 175 5.13 0.25 -5.04
C PHE A 175 4.85 0.71 -3.61
N THR A 176 5.43 1.85 -3.22
CA THR A 176 5.37 2.36 -1.84
C THR A 176 4.30 3.44 -1.65
N GLN A 177 3.92 3.71 -0.40
CA GLN A 177 3.17 4.90 -0.02
C GLN A 177 3.81 6.19 -0.60
N ALA A 178 5.14 6.30 -0.62
CA ALA A 178 5.84 7.45 -1.16
C ALA A 178 5.70 7.58 -2.69
N ASP A 179 5.64 6.47 -3.42
CA ASP A 179 5.39 6.46 -4.87
C ASP A 179 3.95 6.92 -5.16
N VAL A 180 3.00 6.53 -4.32
CA VAL A 180 1.61 7.02 -4.38
C VAL A 180 1.58 8.52 -4.11
N GLU A 181 2.28 9.02 -3.09
CA GLU A 181 2.39 10.45 -2.83
C GLU A 181 3.00 11.20 -4.01
N LYS A 182 4.02 10.63 -4.66
CA LYS A 182 4.60 11.19 -5.89
C LYS A 182 3.60 11.21 -7.04
N LEU A 183 2.78 10.16 -7.18
CA LEU A 183 1.69 10.14 -8.14
C LEU A 183 0.70 11.26 -7.84
N MET A 184 0.21 11.35 -6.61
CA MET A 184 -0.72 12.38 -6.16
C MET A 184 -0.18 13.79 -6.45
N ASN A 185 1.09 14.06 -6.12
CA ASN A 185 1.75 15.34 -6.39
C ASN A 185 1.90 15.64 -7.89
N THR A 186 2.10 14.62 -8.72
CA THR A 186 2.19 14.76 -10.19
C THR A 186 0.82 15.03 -10.80
N LEU A 187 -0.25 14.51 -10.19
CA LEU A 187 -1.61 14.56 -10.69
C LEU A 187 -2.49 15.63 -10.04
N GLU A 188 -1.94 16.59 -9.28
CA GLU A 188 -2.76 17.58 -8.55
C GLU A 188 -3.72 18.35 -9.48
N GLN A 189 -4.95 17.85 -9.60
CA GLN A 189 -6.00 18.35 -10.48
C GLN A 189 -7.32 18.45 -9.71
N PRO A 190 -8.21 19.40 -10.08
CA PRO A 190 -9.49 19.55 -9.42
C PRO A 190 -10.40 18.32 -9.64
N ASN A 191 -11.00 17.85 -8.56
CA ASN A 191 -11.95 16.73 -8.50
C ASN A 191 -11.39 15.30 -8.63
N GLN A 192 -10.10 15.12 -8.36
CA GLN A 192 -9.50 13.80 -8.19
C GLN A 192 -9.44 13.41 -6.70
N THR A 193 -9.62 12.13 -6.38
CA THR A 193 -9.51 11.58 -5.01
C THR A 193 -8.79 10.23 -5.01
N PHE A 194 -8.14 9.88 -3.89
CA PHE A 194 -7.28 8.69 -3.75
C PHE A 194 -7.69 7.94 -2.47
N PRO A 195 -8.64 6.99 -2.53
CA PRO A 195 -9.03 6.24 -1.34
C PRO A 195 -7.84 5.41 -0.83
N ILE A 196 -7.53 5.52 0.47
CA ILE A 196 -6.39 4.85 1.13
C ILE A 196 -6.92 3.87 2.18
N GLU A 197 -6.49 2.61 2.10
CA GLU A 197 -6.96 1.53 2.96
C GLU A 197 -5.83 0.51 3.22
N GLY A 198 -5.76 -0.07 4.42
CA GLY A 198 -4.74 -1.07 4.77
C GLY A 198 -5.24 -2.10 5.80
N TYR A 199 -4.72 -3.33 5.71
CA TYR A 199 -5.05 -4.47 6.56
C TYR A 199 -3.88 -4.95 7.40
N LYS A 200 -4.18 -5.67 8.48
CA LYS A 200 -3.15 -6.44 9.17
C LYS A 200 -2.85 -7.69 8.35
N LEU A 201 -1.58 -8.03 8.16
CA LEU A 201 -1.19 -9.26 7.46
C LEU A 201 -1.88 -10.52 8.01
N THR A 202 -2.09 -10.61 9.33
CA THR A 202 -2.78 -11.76 9.97
C THR A 202 -4.24 -11.92 9.55
N ASP A 203 -4.89 -10.85 9.08
CA ASP A 203 -6.28 -10.93 8.59
C ASP A 203 -6.39 -11.80 7.32
N LEU A 204 -5.28 -11.93 6.57
CA LEU A 204 -5.20 -12.77 5.37
C LEU A 204 -5.18 -14.27 5.67
N HIS A 205 -5.04 -14.71 6.93
CA HIS A 205 -5.11 -16.14 7.29
C HIS A 205 -6.45 -16.78 6.88
N GLY A 206 -7.54 -16.02 6.98
CA GLY A 206 -8.86 -16.46 6.55
C GLY A 206 -9.02 -16.50 5.02
N VAL A 207 -8.32 -15.61 4.31
CA VAL A 207 -8.34 -15.49 2.85
C VAL A 207 -7.70 -16.73 2.18
N TYR A 208 -6.57 -17.20 2.73
CA TYR A 208 -5.85 -18.38 2.23
C TYR A 208 -6.30 -19.71 2.85
N ASN A 209 -7.37 -19.69 3.67
CA ASN A 209 -7.93 -20.86 4.36
C ASN A 209 -6.89 -21.60 5.24
N VAL A 210 -6.05 -20.85 5.96
CA VAL A 210 -4.99 -21.42 6.83
C VAL A 210 -5.28 -21.35 8.31
N SER A 211 -6.31 -20.62 8.76
CA SER A 211 -6.64 -20.50 10.20
C SER A 211 -6.79 -21.85 10.91
N SER A 212 -7.36 -22.87 10.24
CA SER A 212 -7.52 -24.22 10.80
C SER A 212 -6.23 -25.04 10.85
N LEU A 213 -5.26 -24.74 9.98
CA LEU A 213 -3.92 -25.32 9.99
C LEU A 213 -3.12 -24.74 11.16
N LEU A 214 -3.11 -23.41 11.27
CA LEU A 214 -2.43 -22.68 12.34
C LEU A 214 -2.94 -23.09 13.73
N ALA A 215 -4.26 -23.20 13.91
CA ALA A 215 -4.87 -23.66 15.15
C ALA A 215 -4.48 -25.09 15.56
N ARG A 216 -4.00 -25.91 14.62
CA ARG A 216 -3.50 -27.27 14.85
C ARG A 216 -1.97 -27.35 14.96
N GLY A 217 -1.28 -26.21 15.01
CA GLY A 217 0.18 -26.14 15.07
C GLY A 217 0.88 -26.38 13.73
N VAL A 218 0.15 -26.32 12.60
CA VAL A 218 0.74 -26.29 11.26
C VAL A 218 0.99 -24.84 10.90
N ASN A 219 2.19 -24.36 11.20
CA ASN A 219 2.63 -22.97 11.17
C ASN A 219 4.00 -22.77 10.51
N GLY A 220 4.51 -23.77 9.77
CA GLY A 220 5.83 -23.76 9.11
C GLY A 220 6.95 -24.40 9.94
N THR A 221 6.66 -24.98 11.11
CA THR A 221 7.68 -25.60 11.98
C THR A 221 8.52 -26.64 11.24
N ASN A 222 9.85 -26.57 11.42
CA ASN A 222 10.90 -27.38 10.79
C ASN A 222 11.22 -27.06 9.32
N TYR A 223 10.59 -26.04 8.75
CA TYR A 223 10.92 -25.53 7.42
C TYR A 223 11.48 -24.11 7.51
N THR A 224 12.20 -23.71 6.47
CA THR A 224 12.91 -22.44 6.43
C THR A 224 12.53 -21.67 5.16
N VAL A 225 12.03 -20.45 5.36
CA VAL A 225 11.79 -19.49 4.28
C VAL A 225 13.09 -18.74 3.98
N GLY A 226 13.51 -18.77 2.72
CA GLY A 226 14.55 -17.91 2.18
C GLY A 226 13.94 -16.67 1.53
N ILE A 227 14.58 -15.51 1.73
CA ILE A 227 14.26 -14.25 1.05
C ILE A 227 15.56 -13.75 0.41
N LEU A 228 15.53 -13.32 -0.84
CA LEU A 228 16.68 -12.73 -1.53
C LEU A 228 16.41 -11.26 -1.85
N ASP A 229 17.17 -10.38 -1.19
CA ASP A 229 17.13 -8.93 -1.38
C ASP A 229 18.53 -8.35 -1.63
N PHE A 230 18.58 -7.05 -1.96
CA PHE A 230 19.82 -6.33 -2.23
C PHE A 230 20.01 -5.14 -1.27
N TYR A 231 21.26 -4.65 -1.18
CA TYR A 231 21.70 -3.51 -0.35
C TYR A 231 21.55 -3.67 1.17
N GLY A 232 20.54 -4.37 1.68
CA GLY A 232 20.34 -4.70 3.10
C GLY A 232 19.64 -3.62 3.92
N ASP A 233 19.28 -3.97 5.15
CA ASP A 233 18.67 -3.06 6.13
C ASP A 233 19.38 -3.23 7.48
N PRO A 234 19.98 -2.15 8.06
CA PRO A 234 20.66 -2.24 9.34
C PRO A 234 19.72 -2.39 10.54
N TYR A 235 18.40 -2.22 10.38
CA TYR A 235 17.41 -2.21 11.46
C TYR A 235 16.43 -3.38 11.42
N ILE A 236 16.51 -4.29 10.43
CA ILE A 236 15.45 -5.29 10.18
C ILE A 236 15.09 -6.17 11.38
N GLN A 237 16.05 -6.49 12.27
CA GLN A 237 15.73 -7.23 13.51
C GLN A 237 14.86 -6.43 14.47
N GLN A 238 15.08 -5.11 14.56
CA GLN A 238 14.30 -4.21 15.39
C GLN A 238 12.89 -4.00 14.81
N GLN A 239 12.79 -3.83 13.48
CA GLN A 239 11.50 -3.71 12.79
C GLN A 239 10.65 -4.96 13.01
N LEU A 240 11.18 -6.15 12.72
CA LEU A 240 10.47 -7.41 12.93
C LEU A 240 10.03 -7.59 14.39
N ALA A 241 10.90 -7.31 15.37
CA ALA A 241 10.53 -7.40 16.78
C ALA A 241 9.43 -6.39 17.18
N TYR A 242 9.37 -5.23 16.53
CA TYR A 242 8.31 -4.26 16.74
C TYR A 242 7.00 -4.71 16.07
N PHE A 243 7.07 -5.19 14.82
CA PHE A 243 5.97 -5.81 14.07
C PHE A 243 5.31 -6.93 14.89
N ASP A 244 6.11 -7.89 15.37
CA ASP A 244 5.68 -9.01 16.22
C ASP A 244 4.91 -8.51 17.46
N LYS A 245 5.42 -7.45 18.09
CA LYS A 245 4.79 -6.87 19.28
C LYS A 245 3.44 -6.22 18.98
N ILE A 246 3.33 -5.44 17.90
CA ILE A 246 2.10 -4.71 17.59
C ILE A 246 1.00 -5.60 16.99
N TYR A 247 1.39 -6.67 16.29
CA TYR A 247 0.46 -7.65 15.70
C TYR A 247 0.31 -8.95 16.51
N GLN A 248 1.00 -9.06 17.66
CA GLN A 248 0.93 -10.20 18.57
C GLN A 248 1.33 -11.53 17.91
N ILE A 249 2.35 -11.48 17.05
CA ILE A 249 2.92 -12.64 16.38
C ILE A 249 4.14 -13.11 17.20
N PRO A 250 4.29 -14.41 17.48
CA PRO A 250 5.50 -14.91 18.14
C PRO A 250 6.71 -14.74 17.24
N ALA A 251 7.82 -14.24 17.79
CA ALA A 251 9.08 -14.14 17.07
C ALA A 251 9.47 -15.47 16.39
N PRO A 252 10.08 -15.43 15.19
CA PRO A 252 10.43 -16.63 14.46
C PRO A 252 11.43 -17.47 15.27
N PRO A 253 11.41 -18.81 15.17
CA PRO A 253 12.35 -19.67 15.90
C PRO A 253 13.81 -19.34 15.62
N ASN A 254 14.12 -18.90 14.40
CA ASN A 254 15.40 -18.36 14.01
C ASN A 254 15.24 -17.35 12.87
N PHE A 255 15.87 -16.18 12.99
CA PHE A 255 15.97 -15.19 11.93
C PHE A 255 17.44 -14.82 11.71
N THR A 256 17.96 -15.07 10.51
CA THR A 256 19.36 -14.80 10.17
C THR A 256 19.50 -13.99 8.89
N VAL A 257 20.39 -13.01 8.91
CA VAL A 257 20.78 -12.25 7.72
C VAL A 257 22.12 -12.78 7.20
N VAL A 258 22.15 -13.20 5.94
CA VAL A 258 23.30 -13.83 5.30
C VAL A 258 23.76 -12.99 4.10
N PRO A 259 24.96 -12.39 4.15
CA PRO A 259 25.45 -11.61 3.02
C PRO A 259 25.98 -12.49 1.89
N ILE A 260 25.71 -12.09 0.64
CA ILE A 260 26.29 -12.66 -0.57
C ILE A 260 27.18 -11.59 -1.21
N GLY A 261 28.47 -11.69 -0.92
CA GLY A 261 29.45 -10.65 -1.26
C GLY A 261 29.43 -9.45 -0.31
N PRO A 262 30.38 -8.50 -0.49
CA PRO A 262 30.47 -7.32 0.36
C PRO A 262 29.34 -6.35 0.04
N TYR A 263 28.68 -5.79 1.05
CA TYR A 263 27.57 -4.85 0.88
C TYR A 263 27.60 -3.79 2.00
N ASN A 264 26.82 -2.72 1.84
CA ASN A 264 26.63 -1.70 2.89
C ASN A 264 25.13 -1.60 3.23
N PRO A 265 24.68 -2.11 4.39
CA PRO A 265 23.26 -2.12 4.76
C PRO A 265 22.63 -0.72 4.78
N ASN A 266 23.40 0.34 5.09
CA ASN A 266 22.83 1.70 5.13
C ASN A 266 22.34 2.19 3.78
N LEU A 267 22.84 1.62 2.67
CA LEU A 267 22.39 2.01 1.34
C LEU A 267 20.94 1.59 1.09
N GLY A 268 20.45 0.51 1.72
CA GLY A 268 19.07 0.06 1.52
C GLY A 268 18.02 1.07 1.96
N ILE A 269 18.34 1.91 2.96
CA ILE A 269 17.48 3.02 3.37
C ILE A 269 17.35 4.05 2.23
N THR A 270 18.48 4.42 1.61
CA THR A 270 18.50 5.44 0.55
C THR A 270 18.02 4.93 -0.80
N THR A 271 18.08 3.62 -1.05
CA THR A 271 17.67 2.99 -2.31
C THR A 271 16.25 2.43 -2.26
N GLY A 272 15.56 2.49 -1.11
CA GLY A 272 14.20 1.95 -0.91
C GLY A 272 14.14 0.47 -0.52
N TRP A 273 15.23 -0.28 -0.70
CA TRP A 273 15.34 -1.71 -0.33
C TRP A 273 15.01 -2.03 1.13
N ALA A 274 15.20 -1.10 2.08
CA ALA A 274 14.85 -1.36 3.47
C ALA A 274 13.33 -1.50 3.69
N GLY A 275 12.51 -0.78 2.91
CA GLY A 275 11.05 -0.98 2.90
C GLY A 275 10.68 -2.35 2.34
N GLU A 276 11.29 -2.73 1.21
CA GLU A 276 11.11 -4.06 0.58
C GLU A 276 11.48 -5.19 1.54
N ILE A 277 12.64 -5.11 2.17
CA ILE A 277 13.10 -6.10 3.14
C ILE A 277 12.11 -6.24 4.32
N SER A 278 11.50 -5.13 4.74
CA SER A 278 10.46 -5.15 5.79
C SER A 278 9.21 -5.88 5.28
N LEU A 279 8.72 -5.50 4.11
CA LEU A 279 7.58 -6.15 3.43
C LEU A 279 7.79 -7.66 3.31
N ASP A 280 8.94 -8.08 2.79
CA ASP A 280 9.23 -9.47 2.51
C ASP A 280 9.32 -10.33 3.77
N VAL A 281 10.08 -9.85 4.77
CA VAL A 281 10.27 -10.56 6.03
C VAL A 281 8.96 -10.65 6.80
N GLU A 282 8.21 -9.56 6.90
CA GLU A 282 6.97 -9.50 7.68
C GLU A 282 5.85 -10.30 7.02
N SER A 283 5.72 -10.24 5.69
CA SER A 283 4.70 -11.01 4.94
C SER A 283 4.92 -12.52 5.06
N ALA A 284 6.18 -12.98 4.88
CA ALA A 284 6.53 -14.38 5.08
C ALA A 284 6.30 -14.82 6.53
N HIS A 285 6.75 -14.02 7.50
CA HIS A 285 6.64 -14.34 8.92
C HIS A 285 5.19 -14.44 9.38
N ALA A 286 4.35 -13.50 8.96
CA ALA A 286 2.93 -13.47 9.35
C ALA A 286 2.17 -14.71 8.85
N MET A 287 2.50 -15.24 7.67
CA MET A 287 1.87 -16.46 7.14
C MET A 287 2.40 -17.74 7.78
N ALA A 288 3.68 -17.77 8.16
CA ALA A 288 4.33 -18.93 8.77
C ALA A 288 5.12 -18.59 10.05
N PRO A 289 4.44 -18.28 11.17
CA PRO A 289 5.13 -17.84 12.40
C PRO A 289 6.09 -18.87 13.01
N GLY A 290 5.96 -20.15 12.65
CA GLY A 290 6.83 -21.23 13.11
C GLY A 290 7.97 -21.59 12.16
N ALA A 291 8.07 -20.97 10.98
CA ALA A 291 9.18 -21.20 10.06
C ALA A 291 10.44 -20.41 10.50
N ASN A 292 11.62 -20.97 10.22
CA ASN A 292 12.85 -20.17 10.27
C ASN A 292 12.89 -19.21 9.08
N ILE A 293 13.59 -18.08 9.21
CA ILE A 293 13.77 -17.11 8.12
C ILE A 293 15.26 -16.88 7.88
N VAL A 294 15.68 -17.03 6.62
CA VAL A 294 17.02 -16.67 6.13
C VAL A 294 16.88 -15.55 5.11
N LEU A 295 17.28 -14.35 5.49
CA LEU A 295 17.34 -13.19 4.60
C LEU A 295 18.73 -13.12 3.95
N TYR A 296 18.80 -13.45 2.66
CA TYR A 296 20.00 -13.28 1.86
C TYR A 296 20.10 -11.85 1.34
N ILE A 297 21.18 -11.16 1.70
CA ILE A 297 21.48 -9.82 1.17
C ILE A 297 22.59 -9.89 0.15
N ALA A 298 22.22 -9.80 -1.13
CA ALA A 298 23.16 -9.81 -2.23
C ALA A 298 23.79 -8.45 -2.49
N ASN A 299 25.07 -8.47 -2.86
CA ASN A 299 25.72 -7.32 -3.45
C ASN A 299 25.10 -7.06 -4.84
N PRO A 300 24.54 -5.87 -5.09
CA PRO A 300 23.85 -5.54 -6.34
C PRO A 300 24.76 -5.55 -7.57
N ASN A 301 26.08 -5.46 -7.37
CA ASN A 301 27.06 -5.55 -8.46
C ASN A 301 27.33 -6.99 -8.92
N LEU A 302 26.73 -8.00 -8.26
CA LEU A 302 26.88 -9.40 -8.65
C LEU A 302 25.81 -9.80 -9.65
N PRO A 303 26.15 -10.62 -10.65
CA PRO A 303 25.16 -11.24 -11.52
C PRO A 303 24.25 -12.22 -10.75
N LEU A 304 22.97 -12.28 -11.13
CA LEU A 304 21.95 -13.08 -10.44
C LEU A 304 22.33 -14.56 -10.36
N SER A 305 22.88 -15.15 -11.44
CA SER A 305 23.26 -16.57 -11.45
C SER A 305 24.29 -16.91 -10.36
N SER A 306 25.23 -15.99 -10.06
CA SER A 306 26.23 -16.20 -9.01
C SER A 306 25.63 -16.16 -7.60
N VAL A 307 24.57 -15.36 -7.44
CA VAL A 307 23.81 -15.24 -6.20
C VAL A 307 22.98 -16.51 -5.98
N ILE A 308 22.25 -16.97 -6.98
CA ILE A 308 21.45 -18.20 -6.91
C ILE A 308 22.35 -19.41 -6.67
N ALA A 309 23.46 -19.53 -7.40
CA ALA A 309 24.44 -20.60 -7.16
C ALA A 309 24.92 -20.62 -5.70
N GLN A 310 25.18 -19.45 -5.11
CA GLN A 310 25.62 -19.32 -3.72
C GLN A 310 24.54 -19.70 -2.71
N ILE A 311 23.27 -19.42 -2.99
CA ILE A 311 22.14 -19.83 -2.14
C ILE A 311 21.95 -21.34 -2.19
N VAL A 312 21.88 -21.89 -3.41
CA VAL A 312 21.73 -23.33 -3.67
C VAL A 312 22.84 -24.11 -2.98
N SER A 313 24.11 -23.69 -3.15
CA SER A 313 25.27 -24.35 -2.52
C SER A 313 25.25 -24.36 -0.98
N GLN A 314 24.45 -23.49 -0.35
CA GLN A 314 24.31 -23.48 1.09
C GLN A 314 23.28 -24.50 1.60
N ASP A 315 22.28 -24.87 0.79
CA ASP A 315 21.17 -25.79 1.12
C ASP A 315 20.57 -25.52 2.51
N ARG A 316 20.16 -24.27 2.76
CA ARG A 316 19.64 -23.80 4.07
C ARG A 316 18.14 -23.49 4.09
N VAL A 317 17.49 -23.46 2.94
CA VAL A 317 16.12 -22.98 2.80
C VAL A 317 15.28 -23.99 2.02
N ASP A 318 13.98 -24.02 2.28
CA ASP A 318 13.04 -24.92 1.60
C ASP A 318 12.19 -24.16 0.57
N THR A 319 11.97 -22.86 0.81
CA THR A 319 11.44 -21.91 -0.18
C THR A 319 12.41 -20.76 -0.38
N LEU A 320 12.43 -20.15 -1.56
CA LEU A 320 13.15 -18.91 -1.82
C LEU A 320 12.24 -17.91 -2.54
N SER A 321 11.91 -16.82 -1.86
CA SER A 321 11.19 -15.67 -2.42
C SER A 321 12.17 -14.66 -3.03
N GLN A 322 11.76 -14.08 -4.17
CA GLN A 322 12.50 -13.08 -4.92
C GLN A 322 11.54 -11.96 -5.35
N SER A 323 11.63 -10.79 -4.71
CA SER A 323 10.73 -9.65 -4.96
C SER A 323 11.37 -8.63 -5.92
N PHE A 324 11.77 -9.10 -7.09
CA PHE A 324 12.36 -8.27 -8.14
C PHE A 324 12.23 -8.94 -9.52
N SER A 325 12.38 -8.16 -10.58
CA SER A 325 12.47 -8.69 -11.94
C SER A 325 13.33 -7.84 -12.86
N ILE A 326 13.89 -8.49 -13.89
CA ILE A 326 14.51 -7.86 -15.06
C ILE A 326 13.53 -8.07 -16.23
N PRO A 327 12.80 -7.04 -16.69
CA PRO A 327 11.92 -7.15 -17.85
C PRO A 327 12.63 -7.68 -19.09
N ASP A 328 11.92 -8.52 -19.86
CA ASP A 328 12.41 -9.16 -21.08
C ASP A 328 12.95 -8.11 -22.07
N GLU A 329 12.33 -6.93 -22.11
CA GLU A 329 12.72 -5.77 -22.92
C GLU A 329 14.20 -5.33 -22.76
N PHE A 330 14.85 -5.64 -21.63
CA PHE A 330 16.25 -5.27 -21.41
C PHE A 330 17.26 -6.27 -21.98
N PHE A 331 16.88 -7.54 -22.14
CA PHE A 331 17.77 -8.58 -22.66
C PHE A 331 18.34 -8.31 -24.04
N PRO A 332 17.63 -7.73 -25.02
CA PRO A 332 18.27 -7.42 -26.29
C PRO A 332 19.38 -6.38 -26.22
N GLY A 333 19.50 -5.62 -25.13
CA GLY A 333 20.67 -4.78 -24.87
C GLY A 333 21.90 -5.55 -24.37
N PHE A 334 21.75 -6.82 -23.98
CA PHE A 334 22.81 -7.64 -23.38
C PHE A 334 23.71 -8.22 -24.46
N SER A 335 24.98 -8.49 -24.14
CA SER A 335 25.81 -9.33 -25.01
C SER A 335 25.40 -10.80 -24.87
N GLY A 336 25.70 -11.64 -25.88
CA GLY A 336 25.42 -13.08 -25.83
C GLY A 336 25.89 -13.76 -24.53
N PRO A 337 27.14 -13.54 -24.06
CA PRO A 337 27.60 -14.08 -22.78
C PRO A 337 26.83 -13.57 -21.56
N THR A 338 26.41 -12.30 -21.55
CA THR A 338 25.66 -11.71 -20.43
C THR A 338 24.23 -12.27 -20.39
N PHE A 339 23.58 -12.40 -21.55
CA PHE A 339 22.28 -13.05 -21.65
C PHE A 339 22.36 -14.52 -21.19
N TYR A 340 23.34 -15.27 -21.70
CA TYR A 340 23.52 -16.68 -21.35
C TYR A 340 23.79 -16.87 -19.85
N GLU A 341 24.56 -15.98 -19.25
CA GLU A 341 24.77 -15.99 -17.79
C GLU A 341 23.49 -15.66 -17.03
N CYS A 342 22.75 -14.62 -17.44
CA CYS A 342 21.57 -14.18 -16.73
C CYS A 342 20.43 -15.20 -16.76
N VAL A 343 20.19 -15.83 -17.91
CA VAL A 343 19.04 -16.72 -18.15
C VAL A 343 19.46 -18.19 -18.02
N VAL A 344 20.28 -18.68 -18.96
CA VAL A 344 20.60 -20.12 -19.07
C VAL A 344 21.36 -20.66 -17.86
N LEU A 345 22.37 -19.92 -17.35
CA LEU A 345 23.09 -20.38 -16.15
C LEU A 345 22.23 -20.28 -14.89
N SER A 346 21.40 -19.25 -14.76
CA SER A 346 20.47 -19.13 -13.64
C SER A 346 19.47 -20.29 -13.61
N ASP A 347 18.91 -20.68 -14.76
CA ASP A 347 18.01 -21.83 -14.88
C ASP A 347 18.66 -23.15 -14.48
N GLN A 348 19.94 -23.36 -14.81
CA GLN A 348 20.69 -24.52 -14.32
C GLN A 348 20.79 -24.54 -12.78
N TYR A 349 21.00 -23.39 -12.15
CA TYR A 349 21.06 -23.31 -10.69
C TYR A 349 19.67 -23.42 -10.04
N TYR A 350 18.60 -22.91 -10.66
CA TYR A 350 17.23 -23.15 -10.20
C TYR A 350 16.83 -24.62 -10.31
N ALA A 351 17.18 -25.29 -11.40
CA ALA A 351 17.01 -26.73 -11.56
C ALA A 351 17.79 -27.50 -10.48
N MET A 352 19.02 -27.07 -10.16
CA MET A 352 19.82 -27.66 -9.08
C MET A 352 19.15 -27.51 -7.71
N GLY A 353 18.71 -26.30 -7.35
CA GLY A 353 18.00 -26.08 -6.09
C GLY A 353 16.69 -26.87 -6.02
N SER A 354 15.96 -26.99 -7.14
CA SER A 354 14.74 -27.80 -7.22
C SER A 354 15.03 -29.28 -6.98
N ALA A 355 16.16 -29.79 -7.47
CA ALA A 355 16.63 -31.16 -7.21
C ALA A 355 17.03 -31.39 -5.73
N GLU A 356 17.44 -30.33 -5.01
CA GLU A 356 17.67 -30.32 -3.56
C GLU A 356 16.38 -30.06 -2.75
N GLY A 357 15.29 -29.70 -3.43
CA GLY A 357 13.95 -29.52 -2.87
C GLY A 357 13.57 -28.08 -2.55
N ILE A 358 14.35 -27.10 -2.97
CA ILE A 358 14.01 -25.68 -2.87
C ILE A 358 12.87 -25.36 -3.84
N THR A 359 11.82 -24.71 -3.35
CA THR A 359 10.78 -24.12 -4.20
C THR A 359 11.05 -22.63 -4.40
N PHE A 360 11.27 -22.23 -5.65
CA PHE A 360 11.55 -20.84 -6.00
C PHE A 360 10.27 -20.09 -6.37
N LEU A 361 10.10 -18.89 -5.83
CA LEU A 361 9.00 -17.98 -6.12
C LEU A 361 9.56 -16.62 -6.53
N ALA A 362 8.97 -15.99 -7.54
CA ALA A 362 9.36 -14.64 -7.94
C ALA A 362 8.13 -13.81 -8.34
N SER A 363 8.16 -12.54 -7.94
CA SER A 363 7.15 -11.55 -8.27
C SER A 363 7.07 -11.34 -9.79
N SER A 364 5.87 -11.36 -10.35
CA SER A 364 5.69 -11.21 -11.81
C SER A 364 5.90 -9.77 -12.28
N GLY A 365 5.82 -8.80 -11.37
CA GLY A 365 5.99 -7.37 -11.61
C GLY A 365 4.74 -6.54 -11.36
N ASP A 366 4.92 -5.23 -11.31
CA ASP A 366 3.90 -4.28 -10.86
C ASP A 366 3.50 -3.25 -11.95
N GLY A 367 3.94 -3.48 -13.19
CA GLY A 367 3.73 -2.58 -14.33
C GLY A 367 2.53 -2.94 -15.20
N GLY A 368 1.62 -3.82 -14.76
CA GLY A 368 0.60 -4.41 -15.61
C GLY A 368 1.18 -5.15 -16.83
N GLY A 369 0.40 -5.29 -17.90
CA GLY A 369 0.75 -6.06 -19.10
C GLY A 369 1.53 -5.31 -20.18
N SER A 370 1.67 -3.97 -20.06
CA SER A 370 2.39 -3.11 -21.02
C SER A 370 3.26 -2.01 -20.37
N GLY A 371 3.47 -2.02 -19.04
CA GLY A 371 4.19 -0.95 -18.34
C GLY A 371 5.72 -1.03 -18.41
N TYR A 372 6.27 -2.18 -18.83
CA TYR A 372 7.72 -2.35 -19.01
C TYR A 372 8.07 -2.69 -20.47
N SER A 373 7.33 -2.23 -21.47
CA SER A 373 7.82 -2.21 -22.86
C SER A 373 7.09 -1.18 -23.74
N ALA A 374 7.59 -0.91 -24.94
CA ALA A 374 6.81 -0.31 -26.00
C ALA A 374 5.82 -1.34 -26.57
N GLY A 375 4.73 -1.58 -25.83
CA GLY A 375 3.75 -2.61 -26.14
C GLY A 375 3.69 -3.70 -25.05
N PRO A 376 2.85 -4.73 -25.25
CA PRO A 376 2.71 -5.80 -24.26
C PRO A 376 3.86 -6.82 -24.25
N LEU A 377 4.61 -6.94 -25.35
CA LEU A 377 5.76 -7.84 -25.43
C LEU A 377 6.99 -7.14 -24.87
N GLY A 378 7.72 -7.80 -23.98
CA GLY A 378 8.87 -7.25 -23.27
C GLY A 378 8.57 -6.89 -21.81
N THR A 379 7.28 -6.84 -21.43
CA THR A 379 6.86 -6.40 -20.08
C THR A 379 7.15 -7.41 -18.97
N VAL A 380 6.95 -8.70 -19.22
CA VAL A 380 7.25 -9.75 -18.24
C VAL A 380 8.75 -9.84 -17.98
N GLY A 381 9.19 -10.39 -16.83
CA GLY A 381 10.61 -10.37 -16.49
C GLY A 381 11.13 -11.62 -15.77
N TYR A 382 12.45 -11.77 -15.80
CA TYR A 382 13.22 -12.83 -15.14
C TYR A 382 13.55 -12.43 -13.69
N PRO A 383 13.51 -13.34 -12.68
CA PRO A 383 13.41 -14.80 -12.80
C PRO A 383 12.00 -15.37 -12.84
N ALA A 384 10.96 -14.54 -12.77
CA ALA A 384 9.58 -15.03 -12.84
C ALA A 384 9.29 -15.75 -14.17
N THR A 385 10.01 -15.48 -15.26
CA THR A 385 9.90 -16.21 -16.52
C THR A 385 10.66 -17.54 -16.57
N SER A 386 11.44 -17.94 -15.55
CA SER A 386 12.08 -19.27 -15.53
C SER A 386 11.03 -20.39 -15.40
N PRO A 387 11.18 -21.56 -16.08
CA PRO A 387 10.29 -22.70 -15.92
C PRO A 387 10.46 -23.42 -14.55
N PHE A 388 11.53 -23.11 -13.81
CA PHE A 388 11.83 -23.67 -12.48
C PHE A 388 11.42 -22.76 -11.32
N VAL A 389 10.86 -21.59 -11.64
CA VAL A 389 10.37 -20.60 -10.67
C VAL A 389 8.86 -20.48 -10.82
N THR A 390 8.13 -20.43 -9.70
CA THR A 390 6.70 -20.13 -9.69
C THR A 390 6.52 -18.61 -9.74
N ALA A 391 5.91 -18.10 -10.80
CA ALA A 391 5.62 -16.69 -10.99
C ALA A 391 4.39 -16.26 -10.19
N MET A 392 4.58 -15.23 -9.37
CA MET A 392 3.62 -14.73 -8.39
C MET A 392 3.00 -13.41 -8.87
N GLY A 393 1.76 -13.48 -9.35
CA GLY A 393 0.97 -12.30 -9.70
C GLY A 393 0.19 -11.72 -8.54
N GLY A 394 -0.57 -10.67 -8.84
CA GLY A 394 -1.27 -9.87 -7.84
C GLY A 394 -2.79 -9.94 -7.88
N THR A 395 -3.40 -9.94 -6.70
CA THR A 395 -4.83 -9.75 -6.48
C THR A 395 -5.12 -8.58 -5.56
N THR A 396 -6.31 -8.00 -5.73
CA THR A 396 -6.91 -7.09 -4.75
C THR A 396 -7.82 -7.88 -3.84
N THR A 397 -7.57 -7.83 -2.53
CA THR A 397 -8.39 -8.50 -1.51
C THR A 397 -9.26 -7.49 -0.78
N TYR A 398 -10.56 -7.74 -0.70
CA TYR A 398 -11.49 -6.90 0.05
C TYR A 398 -12.02 -7.66 1.26
N LEU A 399 -11.88 -7.09 2.46
CA LEU A 399 -12.30 -7.71 3.71
C LEU A 399 -13.55 -7.05 4.29
N THR A 400 -14.37 -7.83 4.98
CA THR A 400 -15.42 -7.32 5.86
C THR A 400 -15.10 -7.61 7.32
N PHE A 401 -15.50 -6.71 8.20
CA PHE A 401 -15.30 -6.81 9.64
C PHE A 401 -16.64 -7.14 10.33
N ASP A 402 -16.57 -7.76 11.51
CA ASP A 402 -17.72 -8.33 12.24
C ASP A 402 -18.50 -9.38 11.44
N GLY A 403 -17.92 -10.58 11.30
CA GLY A 403 -18.50 -11.70 10.55
C GLY A 403 -17.61 -12.28 9.45
N PHE A 404 -16.36 -11.78 9.34
CA PHE A 404 -15.30 -12.14 8.39
C PHE A 404 -15.78 -12.83 7.11
N SER A 405 -15.88 -12.04 6.05
CA SER A 405 -15.97 -12.54 4.69
C SER A 405 -15.04 -11.72 3.80
N PHE A 406 -14.63 -12.30 2.68
CA PHE A 406 -13.74 -11.64 1.74
C PHE A 406 -14.22 -11.79 0.31
N ASN A 407 -13.72 -10.93 -0.56
CA ASN A 407 -13.79 -11.08 -2.01
C ASN A 407 -12.42 -10.77 -2.61
N VAL A 408 -12.09 -11.38 -3.75
CA VAL A 408 -10.81 -11.19 -4.42
C VAL A 408 -11.05 -10.89 -5.90
N THR A 409 -10.34 -9.89 -6.42
CA THR A 409 -10.29 -9.56 -7.85
C THR A 409 -8.84 -9.47 -8.32
N ALA A 410 -8.61 -9.31 -9.61
CA ALA A 410 -7.26 -9.10 -10.09
C ALA A 410 -6.79 -7.71 -9.66
N TRP A 411 -5.52 -7.63 -9.24
CA TRP A 411 -4.89 -6.34 -9.04
C TRP A 411 -4.75 -5.64 -10.39
N SER A 412 -5.59 -4.64 -10.61
CA SER A 412 -5.84 -4.05 -11.92
C SER A 412 -5.22 -2.68 -12.02
N ASN A 413 -4.84 -2.21 -13.20
CA ASN A 413 -4.30 -0.84 -13.31
C ASN A 413 -5.35 0.23 -12.91
N TYR A 414 -4.91 1.35 -12.33
CA TYR A 414 -5.72 2.57 -12.10
C TYR A 414 -6.31 3.20 -13.38
N GLY A 415 -5.85 2.75 -14.53
CA GLY A 415 -5.98 3.39 -15.83
C GLY A 415 -4.72 3.08 -16.62
N PHE A 416 -4.40 3.85 -17.66
CA PHE A 416 -3.09 3.70 -18.28
C PHE A 416 -2.09 4.68 -17.66
N VAL A 417 -0.96 4.12 -17.25
CA VAL A 417 0.16 4.82 -16.65
C VAL A 417 1.37 4.68 -17.59
N PRO A 418 2.15 5.75 -17.81
CA PRO A 418 3.41 5.73 -18.53
C PRO A 418 4.29 4.47 -18.33
N PRO A 419 5.00 3.97 -19.36
CA PRO A 419 5.96 2.91 -19.19
C PRO A 419 7.12 3.36 -18.30
N ASN A 420 7.70 2.43 -17.53
CA ASN A 420 8.68 2.69 -16.47
C ASN A 420 8.16 3.55 -15.31
N VAL A 421 6.84 3.70 -15.21
CA VAL A 421 6.19 4.34 -14.06
C VAL A 421 5.37 3.27 -13.36
N ASN A 422 5.88 2.80 -12.22
CA ASN A 422 5.27 1.77 -11.42
C ASN A 422 4.16 2.39 -10.55
N PHE A 423 2.94 2.51 -11.08
CA PHE A 423 1.76 2.88 -10.31
C PHE A 423 0.74 1.74 -10.32
N GLY A 424 1.20 0.50 -10.19
CA GLY A 424 0.34 -0.65 -9.88
C GLY A 424 -0.33 -1.37 -11.06
N GLY A 425 -0.78 -2.58 -10.74
CA GLY A 425 -1.36 -3.58 -11.61
C GLY A 425 -0.46 -4.82 -11.72
N SER A 426 -1.05 -6.01 -11.53
CA SER A 426 -0.34 -7.29 -11.65
C SER A 426 0.29 -7.43 -13.03
N SER A 427 1.62 -7.51 -13.14
CA SER A 427 2.27 -7.81 -14.40
C SER A 427 2.00 -9.25 -14.82
N GLY A 428 1.63 -9.41 -16.08
CA GLY A 428 1.38 -10.71 -16.67
C GLY A 428 1.37 -10.60 -18.19
N GLY A 429 1.66 -11.71 -18.84
CA GLY A 429 1.95 -11.73 -20.27
C GLY A 429 2.75 -12.95 -20.68
N ILE A 430 3.50 -12.80 -21.76
CA ILE A 430 4.13 -13.91 -22.47
C ILE A 430 5.59 -13.56 -22.67
N SER A 431 6.49 -14.47 -22.27
CA SER A 431 7.92 -14.26 -22.45
C SER A 431 8.31 -14.29 -23.92
N GLN A 432 9.24 -13.42 -24.30
CA GLN A 432 9.92 -13.46 -25.60
C GLN A 432 11.23 -14.24 -25.54
N VAL A 433 11.57 -14.76 -24.36
CA VAL A 433 12.82 -15.43 -24.05
C VAL A 433 12.59 -16.91 -23.85
N GLU A 434 11.73 -17.23 -22.89
CA GLU A 434 11.54 -18.59 -22.42
C GLU A 434 10.40 -19.24 -23.22
N PRO A 435 10.64 -20.37 -23.91
CA PRO A 435 9.57 -21.10 -24.61
C PRO A 435 8.48 -21.57 -23.65
N LYS A 436 7.32 -21.93 -24.20
CA LYS A 436 6.25 -22.54 -23.41
C LYS A 436 6.67 -23.92 -22.85
N PRO A 437 6.72 -24.10 -21.51
CA PRO A 437 7.03 -25.41 -20.92
C PRO A 437 5.87 -26.40 -21.07
N TYR A 438 6.16 -27.70 -20.97
CA TYR A 438 5.19 -28.77 -21.27
C TYR A 438 3.92 -28.72 -20.40
N TYR A 439 4.04 -28.28 -19.15
CA TYR A 439 2.91 -28.17 -18.24
C TYR A 439 1.92 -27.04 -18.62
N GLN A 440 2.32 -26.14 -19.53
CA GLN A 440 1.50 -25.08 -20.12
C GLN A 440 1.01 -25.39 -21.54
N TRP A 441 1.31 -26.54 -22.14
CA TRP A 441 0.92 -26.85 -23.53
C TRP A 441 -0.60 -26.83 -23.80
N ASP A 442 -1.42 -27.03 -22.76
CA ASP A 442 -2.89 -26.94 -22.89
C ASP A 442 -3.41 -25.49 -22.86
N LEU A 443 -2.54 -24.50 -22.56
CA LEU A 443 -2.89 -23.09 -22.61
C LEU A 443 -2.87 -22.57 -24.04
N THR A 444 -3.83 -21.72 -24.37
CA THR A 444 -3.94 -21.10 -25.68
C THR A 444 -3.22 -19.76 -25.69
N THR A 445 -2.11 -19.68 -26.44
CA THR A 445 -1.43 -18.40 -26.68
C THR A 445 -2.28 -17.50 -27.58
N PRO A 446 -2.42 -16.21 -27.25
CA PRO A 446 -3.02 -15.21 -28.12
C PRO A 446 -2.42 -15.21 -29.53
N ARG A 447 -3.26 -14.97 -30.54
CA ARG A 447 -2.83 -14.93 -31.95
C ARG A 447 -1.79 -13.83 -32.15
N THR A 448 -0.77 -14.07 -32.97
CA THR A 448 0.36 -13.14 -33.29
C THR A 448 1.38 -12.94 -32.17
N TYR A 449 1.17 -13.51 -30.99
CA TYR A 449 2.17 -13.54 -29.92
C TYR A 449 3.11 -14.74 -30.07
N PRO A 450 4.35 -14.66 -29.52
CA PRO A 450 5.24 -15.81 -29.40
C PRO A 450 4.61 -16.89 -28.52
N ASN A 451 4.93 -18.15 -28.78
CA ASN A 451 4.59 -19.29 -27.92
C ASN A 451 5.61 -19.43 -26.78
N GLY A 452 5.73 -18.37 -25.98
CA GLY A 452 6.59 -18.32 -24.80
C GLY A 452 5.88 -18.80 -23.53
N ARG A 453 6.62 -18.87 -22.42
CA ARG A 453 6.08 -19.09 -21.08
C ARG A 453 5.09 -17.98 -20.75
N GLU A 454 3.89 -18.39 -20.34
CA GLU A 454 2.82 -17.49 -19.93
C GLU A 454 2.93 -17.26 -18.41
N ILE A 455 2.79 -16.02 -17.95
CA ILE A 455 2.93 -15.65 -16.53
C ILE A 455 1.79 -14.70 -16.12
N PRO A 456 1.39 -14.66 -14.83
CA PRO A 456 1.90 -15.43 -13.69
C PRO A 456 1.39 -16.88 -13.66
N ASP A 457 1.96 -17.74 -12.81
CA ASP A 457 1.44 -19.11 -12.59
C ASP A 457 0.25 -19.09 -11.63
N ILE A 458 0.37 -18.35 -10.53
CA ILE A 458 -0.64 -18.13 -9.48
C ILE A 458 -0.57 -16.70 -8.97
N SER A 459 -1.56 -16.25 -8.20
CA SER A 459 -1.57 -14.92 -7.59
C SER A 459 -1.84 -14.92 -6.09
N ALA A 460 -1.43 -13.86 -5.42
CA ALA A 460 -1.73 -13.56 -4.02
C ALA A 460 -1.95 -12.05 -3.84
N ASN A 461 -2.29 -11.61 -2.62
CA ASN A 461 -2.55 -10.21 -2.31
C ASN A 461 -1.35 -9.36 -2.72
N ALA A 462 -1.63 -8.26 -3.41
CA ALA A 462 -0.62 -7.40 -3.99
C ALA A 462 -1.11 -5.96 -4.22
N ASP A 463 -2.40 -5.67 -4.03
CA ASP A 463 -2.84 -4.29 -4.17
C ASP A 463 -2.23 -3.44 -3.04
N VAL A 464 -1.82 -2.21 -3.33
CA VAL A 464 -1.31 -1.27 -2.31
C VAL A 464 -2.48 -0.60 -1.60
N TYR A 465 -3.64 -0.47 -2.26
CA TYR A 465 -4.86 -0.05 -1.60
C TYR A 465 -6.05 -0.86 -2.14
N PRO A 466 -6.69 -1.71 -1.29
CA PRO A 466 -6.30 -1.97 0.08
C PRO A 466 -5.01 -2.79 0.16
N GLY A 467 -4.02 -2.26 0.87
CA GLY A 467 -2.73 -2.91 1.09
C GLY A 467 -2.62 -3.54 2.46
N ILE A 468 -1.38 -3.82 2.86
CA ILE A 468 -1.06 -4.37 4.18
C ILE A 468 -0.15 -3.43 4.95
N PHE A 469 -0.31 -3.43 6.28
CA PHE A 469 0.56 -2.65 7.16
C PHE A 469 1.89 -3.36 7.40
N ILE A 470 2.98 -2.64 7.19
CA ILE A 470 4.37 -3.06 7.47
C ILE A 470 5.08 -2.10 8.42
N VAL A 471 6.23 -2.50 8.96
CA VAL A 471 7.08 -1.66 9.81
C VAL A 471 8.41 -1.34 9.10
N CYS A 472 8.53 -0.11 8.62
CA CYS A 472 9.71 0.43 7.95
C CYS A 472 10.76 0.99 8.93
N PRO A 473 11.98 1.37 8.46
CA PRO A 473 13.04 1.89 9.32
C PRO A 473 12.59 3.05 10.21
N GLY A 474 13.00 3.02 11.48
CA GLY A 474 12.50 3.96 12.50
C GLY A 474 11.20 3.52 13.18
N ASN A 475 10.75 2.29 12.92
CA ASN A 475 9.48 1.72 13.39
C ASN A 475 8.25 2.52 12.90
N VAL A 476 8.35 3.04 11.69
CA VAL A 476 7.24 3.74 11.02
C VAL A 476 6.33 2.69 10.41
N THR A 477 5.04 2.74 10.76
CA THR A 477 4.05 1.87 10.11
C THR A 477 3.60 2.50 8.80
N GLU A 478 3.73 1.75 7.71
CA GLU A 478 3.36 2.18 6.36
C GLU A 478 2.38 1.16 5.75
N ILE A 479 1.69 1.56 4.68
CA ILE A 479 0.89 0.66 3.85
C ILE A 479 1.74 0.30 2.63
N SER A 480 1.79 -0.99 2.31
CA SER A 480 2.51 -1.52 1.16
C SER A 480 1.74 -2.66 0.51
N GLY A 481 2.21 -3.09 -0.65
CA GLY A 481 1.68 -4.21 -1.42
C GLY A 481 2.66 -4.55 -2.54
N GLY A 482 2.14 -4.73 -3.76
CA GLY A 482 2.87 -5.17 -4.94
C GLY A 482 2.92 -6.68 -5.10
N THR A 483 3.30 -7.17 -6.29
CA THR A 483 3.64 -8.60 -6.43
C THR A 483 4.85 -8.99 -5.57
N SER A 484 5.61 -7.99 -5.12
CA SER A 484 6.59 -8.07 -4.02
C SER A 484 6.00 -8.59 -2.71
N GLU A 485 4.73 -8.32 -2.36
CA GLU A 485 4.07 -8.98 -1.20
C GLU A 485 3.71 -10.44 -1.52
N ALA A 486 3.16 -10.67 -2.72
CA ALA A 486 2.60 -11.96 -3.14
C ALA A 486 3.62 -13.12 -3.05
N SER A 487 4.88 -12.84 -3.41
CA SER A 487 5.99 -13.80 -3.42
C SER A 487 6.38 -14.33 -2.02
N PRO A 488 6.82 -13.49 -1.06
CA PRO A 488 7.20 -13.91 0.29
C PRO A 488 6.02 -14.40 1.11
N LEU A 489 4.84 -13.79 0.96
CA LEU A 489 3.60 -14.25 1.57
C LEU A 489 3.34 -15.72 1.19
N THR A 490 3.42 -16.04 -0.11
CA THR A 490 3.21 -17.40 -0.61
C THR A 490 4.35 -18.35 -0.22
N ALA A 491 5.60 -17.86 -0.19
CA ALA A 491 6.74 -18.64 0.28
C ALA A 491 6.54 -19.11 1.74
N GLY A 492 6.01 -18.24 2.60
CA GLY A 492 5.56 -18.60 3.95
C GLY A 492 4.45 -19.65 3.92
N LEU A 493 3.37 -19.42 3.18
CA LEU A 493 2.23 -20.35 3.07
C LEU A 493 2.62 -21.75 2.59
N LEU A 494 3.57 -21.88 1.66
CA LEU A 494 4.01 -23.19 1.17
C LEU A 494 4.75 -24.00 2.25
N THR A 495 5.38 -23.36 3.25
CA THR A 495 5.96 -24.10 4.38
C THR A 495 4.91 -24.79 5.25
N LEU A 496 3.67 -24.28 5.28
CA LEU A 496 2.56 -24.95 5.96
C LEU A 496 2.15 -26.22 5.21
N VAL A 497 2.16 -26.17 3.88
CA VAL A 497 1.92 -27.34 3.01
C VAL A 497 3.03 -28.37 3.24
N MET A 498 4.29 -27.94 3.25
CA MET A 498 5.43 -28.81 3.53
C MET A 498 5.33 -29.47 4.90
N GLN A 499 5.01 -28.72 5.95
CA GLN A 499 4.81 -29.26 7.30
C GLN A 499 3.65 -30.27 7.36
N TYR A 500 2.57 -30.01 6.63
CA TYR A 500 1.42 -30.91 6.57
C TYR A 500 1.72 -32.19 5.79
N ASP A 501 2.50 -32.10 4.71
CA ASP A 501 2.87 -33.24 3.87
C ASP A 501 4.06 -34.03 4.42
N HIS A 502 4.88 -33.40 5.28
CA HIS A 502 6.19 -33.87 5.74
C HIS A 502 7.21 -34.03 4.60
N SER A 503 7.16 -33.14 3.61
CA SER A 503 8.05 -33.15 2.46
C SER A 503 8.37 -31.73 1.98
N ARG A 504 9.53 -31.57 1.35
CA ARG A 504 9.83 -30.42 0.48
C ARG A 504 9.04 -30.54 -0.83
N LEU A 505 8.88 -29.42 -1.55
CA LEU A 505 8.05 -29.37 -2.76
C LEU A 505 8.88 -29.29 -4.06
N GLY A 506 10.12 -28.78 -4.04
CA GLY A 506 10.93 -28.63 -5.27
C GLY A 506 10.24 -27.74 -6.31
N ASN A 507 10.35 -28.07 -7.60
CA ASN A 507 9.60 -27.39 -8.66
C ASN A 507 8.12 -27.82 -8.63
N ILE A 508 7.26 -26.95 -8.11
CA ILE A 508 5.83 -27.21 -7.92
C ILE A 508 4.99 -26.88 -9.16
N ASN A 509 5.54 -26.23 -10.19
CA ASN A 509 4.78 -25.77 -11.36
C ASN A 509 3.98 -26.91 -12.03
N PRO A 510 4.56 -28.08 -12.36
CA PRO A 510 3.80 -29.17 -12.96
C PRO A 510 2.62 -29.65 -12.11
N ASP A 511 2.78 -29.66 -10.78
CA ASP A 511 1.73 -30.09 -9.84
C ASP A 511 0.57 -29.09 -9.79
N LEU A 512 0.85 -27.78 -9.77
CA LEU A 512 -0.17 -26.75 -9.81
C LEU A 512 -1.01 -26.82 -11.09
N TYR A 513 -0.36 -26.96 -12.24
CA TYR A 513 -1.05 -27.10 -13.53
C TYR A 513 -1.85 -28.39 -13.62
N TYR A 514 -1.36 -29.48 -13.04
CA TYR A 514 -2.14 -30.73 -12.94
C TYR A 514 -3.38 -30.54 -12.04
N LEU A 515 -3.20 -30.00 -10.84
CA LEU A 515 -4.28 -29.79 -9.86
C LEU A 515 -5.35 -28.83 -10.39
N SER A 516 -5.00 -27.83 -11.19
CA SER A 516 -5.99 -26.92 -11.80
C SER A 516 -7.04 -27.65 -12.66
N LYS A 517 -6.68 -28.82 -13.20
CA LYS A 517 -7.56 -29.65 -14.03
C LYS A 517 -8.37 -30.65 -13.21
N VAL A 518 -7.81 -31.18 -12.13
CA VAL A 518 -8.39 -32.33 -11.40
C VAL A 518 -8.97 -31.99 -10.02
N ASP A 519 -8.48 -30.93 -9.37
CA ASP A 519 -8.95 -30.45 -8.08
C ASP A 519 -8.97 -28.90 -8.08
N PRO A 520 -9.83 -28.27 -8.91
CA PRO A 520 -9.84 -26.82 -9.08
C PRO A 520 -10.19 -26.05 -7.80
N ALA A 521 -10.67 -26.73 -6.74
CA ALA A 521 -10.90 -26.13 -5.43
C ALA A 521 -9.60 -25.69 -4.72
N VAL A 522 -8.44 -26.12 -5.21
CA VAL A 522 -7.12 -25.61 -4.82
C VAL A 522 -6.95 -24.14 -5.20
N PHE A 523 -7.71 -23.63 -6.17
CA PHE A 523 -7.62 -22.26 -6.65
C PHE A 523 -8.94 -21.52 -6.40
N TYR A 524 -8.86 -20.32 -5.85
CA TYR A 524 -9.94 -19.35 -5.90
C TYR A 524 -9.87 -18.62 -7.25
N PRO A 525 -10.86 -18.80 -8.14
CA PRO A 525 -10.80 -18.24 -9.48
C PRO A 525 -11.02 -16.73 -9.44
N ILE A 526 -10.17 -15.99 -10.17
CA ILE A 526 -10.27 -14.55 -10.30
C ILE A 526 -10.92 -14.22 -11.65
N THR A 527 -12.13 -13.66 -11.60
CA THR A 527 -13.00 -13.52 -12.78
C THR A 527 -13.24 -12.08 -13.22
N PHE A 528 -12.64 -11.11 -12.52
CA PHE A 528 -12.81 -9.69 -12.78
C PHE A 528 -11.51 -8.92 -12.52
N GLY A 529 -11.27 -7.91 -13.35
CA GLY A 529 -10.07 -7.07 -13.35
C GLY A 529 -9.28 -7.19 -14.65
N TYR A 530 -8.26 -6.35 -14.82
CA TYR A 530 -7.48 -6.23 -16.06
C TYR A 530 -6.09 -5.63 -15.81
N ASN A 531 -5.11 -5.98 -16.65
CA ASN A 531 -3.74 -5.45 -16.61
C ASN A 531 -3.24 -5.09 -18.02
N ILE A 532 -3.97 -4.26 -18.74
CA ILE A 532 -3.73 -3.74 -20.11
C ILE A 532 -2.60 -4.47 -20.90
N PRO A 533 -2.92 -5.29 -21.93
CA PRO A 533 -4.23 -5.46 -22.57
C PRO A 533 -5.06 -6.63 -22.02
N TRP A 534 -4.58 -7.34 -20.99
CA TRP A 534 -5.21 -8.61 -20.58
C TRP A 534 -6.33 -8.41 -19.57
N THR A 535 -7.26 -9.35 -19.57
CA THR A 535 -8.44 -9.35 -18.70
C THR A 535 -8.53 -10.65 -17.90
N ALA A 536 -8.95 -10.54 -16.65
CA ALA A 536 -9.18 -11.69 -15.79
C ALA A 536 -10.44 -12.42 -16.25
N SER A 537 -10.39 -13.75 -16.19
CA SER A 537 -11.51 -14.61 -16.58
C SER A 537 -11.42 -15.96 -15.87
N GLN A 538 -12.47 -16.76 -15.95
CA GLN A 538 -12.49 -18.08 -15.32
C GLN A 538 -11.38 -18.98 -15.90
N GLY A 539 -10.60 -19.60 -15.01
CA GLY A 539 -9.47 -20.44 -15.37
C GLY A 539 -8.19 -19.62 -15.58
N TYR A 540 -7.21 -20.21 -16.26
CA TYR A 540 -5.94 -19.54 -16.51
C TYR A 540 -6.13 -18.25 -17.33
N ASN A 541 -5.51 -17.16 -16.91
CA ASN A 541 -5.47 -15.90 -17.65
C ASN A 541 -4.14 -15.15 -17.41
N LEU A 542 -3.79 -14.24 -18.32
CA LEU A 542 -2.53 -13.46 -18.27
C LEU A 542 -2.54 -12.29 -17.26
N VAL A 543 -3.52 -12.26 -16.34
CA VAL A 543 -3.55 -11.31 -15.22
C VAL A 543 -3.17 -12.01 -13.92
N THR A 544 -3.77 -13.18 -13.67
CA THR A 544 -3.75 -13.86 -12.37
C THR A 544 -3.39 -15.34 -12.43
N GLY A 545 -2.96 -15.82 -13.60
CA GLY A 545 -2.58 -17.21 -13.79
C GLY A 545 -3.74 -18.15 -13.48
N LEU A 546 -3.46 -19.22 -12.73
CA LEU A 546 -4.46 -20.17 -12.24
C LEU A 546 -5.39 -19.60 -11.16
N GLY A 547 -5.12 -18.38 -10.66
CA GLY A 547 -5.86 -17.71 -9.60
C GLY A 547 -5.14 -17.77 -8.25
N GLN A 548 -5.87 -17.49 -7.17
CA GLN A 548 -5.32 -17.45 -5.83
C GLN A 548 -5.31 -18.83 -5.18
N LEU A 549 -4.24 -19.22 -4.49
CA LEU A 549 -4.21 -20.50 -3.78
C LEU A 549 -5.17 -20.54 -2.58
N ASN A 550 -5.93 -21.63 -2.48
CA ASN A 550 -6.56 -22.09 -1.24
C ASN A 550 -5.61 -23.09 -0.58
N VAL A 551 -4.75 -22.60 0.31
CA VAL A 551 -3.64 -23.37 0.90
C VAL A 551 -4.16 -24.51 1.79
N GLY A 552 -5.27 -24.30 2.49
CA GLY A 552 -5.95 -25.35 3.24
C GLY A 552 -6.35 -26.55 2.36
N ASN A 553 -6.84 -26.29 1.16
CA ASN A 553 -7.18 -27.34 0.19
C ASN A 553 -5.93 -27.95 -0.43
N LEU A 554 -4.95 -27.11 -0.85
CA LEU A 554 -3.68 -27.53 -1.42
C LEU A 554 -2.96 -28.56 -0.54
N ALA A 555 -2.88 -28.30 0.77
CA ALA A 555 -2.24 -29.20 1.73
C ALA A 555 -2.78 -30.64 1.67
N THR A 556 -4.07 -30.80 1.36
CA THR A 556 -4.69 -32.14 1.21
C THR A 556 -4.64 -32.69 -0.22
N ALA A 557 -4.52 -31.81 -1.22
CA ALA A 557 -4.56 -32.16 -2.62
C ALA A 557 -3.23 -32.74 -3.13
N MET A 558 -2.09 -32.31 -2.60
CA MET A 558 -0.76 -32.81 -3.00
C MET A 558 -0.66 -34.35 -2.97
N LYS A 559 -1.23 -34.99 -1.94
CA LYS A 559 -1.24 -36.47 -1.80
C LYS A 559 -2.11 -37.20 -2.81
N LYS A 560 -2.92 -36.49 -3.60
CA LYS A 560 -3.84 -37.07 -4.60
C LYS A 560 -3.23 -37.11 -6.00
N ILE A 561 -2.07 -36.50 -6.23
CA ILE A 561 -1.40 -36.49 -7.52
C ILE A 561 -1.00 -37.94 -7.88
N PRO A 562 -1.46 -38.50 -9.00
CA PRO A 562 -1.19 -39.88 -9.36
C PRO A 562 0.23 -40.03 -9.93
N SER A 563 0.75 -41.26 -9.86
CA SER A 563 2.01 -41.61 -10.52
C SER A 563 1.94 -41.39 -12.04
N SER A 564 2.96 -40.75 -12.60
CA SER A 564 3.17 -40.60 -14.04
C SER A 564 4.44 -41.34 -14.49
N LEU A 565 4.66 -41.52 -15.79
CA LEU A 565 5.94 -42.10 -16.24
C LEU A 565 7.09 -41.15 -15.90
N SER A 566 8.19 -41.72 -15.41
CA SER A 566 9.41 -40.98 -15.19
C SER A 566 10.27 -41.01 -16.44
N VAL A 567 10.63 -39.85 -16.96
CA VAL A 567 11.36 -39.69 -18.22
C VAL A 567 12.62 -38.88 -17.92
N MET A 568 13.78 -39.54 -17.98
CA MET A 568 15.08 -38.86 -17.88
C MET A 568 15.65 -38.67 -19.27
N VAL A 569 15.95 -37.44 -19.66
CA VAL A 569 16.37 -37.07 -21.01
C VAL A 569 17.87 -36.83 -21.05
N ASN A 570 18.51 -37.30 -22.12
CA ASN A 570 19.89 -37.03 -22.44
C ASN A 570 20.03 -36.61 -23.90
N VAL A 571 20.81 -35.55 -24.14
CA VAL A 571 21.09 -35.01 -25.47
C VAL A 571 22.60 -34.88 -25.68
N SER A 572 23.04 -35.06 -26.92
CA SER A 572 24.47 -35.01 -27.25
C SER A 572 25.13 -33.65 -27.00
N ASN A 573 24.38 -32.54 -27.16
CA ASN A 573 24.86 -31.16 -27.03
C ASN A 573 23.75 -30.27 -26.45
N THR A 574 24.12 -29.30 -25.60
CA THR A 574 23.20 -28.29 -25.03
C THR A 574 23.27 -26.92 -25.71
N THR A 575 24.34 -26.64 -26.44
CA THR A 575 24.42 -25.51 -27.38
C THR A 575 24.52 -26.06 -28.79
N VAL A 576 23.57 -25.66 -29.63
CA VAL A 576 23.38 -26.19 -30.98
C VAL A 576 23.21 -25.06 -32.00
N ILE A 577 23.36 -25.38 -33.27
CA ILE A 577 23.05 -24.46 -34.37
C ILE A 577 22.03 -25.09 -35.33
N PRO A 578 21.19 -24.29 -36.00
CA PRO A 578 20.33 -24.77 -37.07
C PRO A 578 21.05 -25.65 -38.08
N GLY A 579 20.43 -26.78 -38.45
CA GLY A 579 21.02 -27.79 -39.34
C GLY A 579 21.96 -28.79 -38.66
N GLN A 580 22.34 -28.59 -37.38
CA GLN A 580 23.09 -29.58 -36.63
C GLN A 580 22.24 -30.83 -36.37
N ARG A 581 22.83 -32.02 -36.52
CA ARG A 581 22.19 -33.26 -36.11
C ARG A 581 22.52 -33.56 -34.65
N ILE A 582 21.49 -33.83 -33.84
CA ILE A 582 21.63 -34.25 -32.44
C ILE A 582 21.04 -35.64 -32.23
N THR A 583 21.55 -36.32 -31.20
CA THR A 583 21.00 -37.57 -30.71
C THR A 583 20.27 -37.31 -29.40
N VAL A 584 19.08 -37.88 -29.28
CA VAL A 584 18.23 -37.80 -28.09
C VAL A 584 18.06 -39.21 -27.56
N GLU A 585 18.34 -39.39 -26.28
CA GLU A 585 18.18 -40.62 -25.52
C GLU A 585 17.27 -40.35 -24.32
N ALA A 586 16.39 -41.29 -24.01
CA ALA A 586 15.50 -41.18 -22.88
C ALA A 586 15.37 -42.50 -22.14
N ASN A 587 15.61 -42.46 -20.83
CA ASN A 587 15.33 -43.56 -19.93
C ASN A 587 13.94 -43.36 -19.34
N VAL A 588 13.01 -44.24 -19.71
CA VAL A 588 11.61 -44.17 -19.26
C VAL A 588 11.33 -45.30 -18.29
N THR A 589 10.86 -44.96 -17.10
CA THR A 589 10.51 -45.93 -16.05
C THR A 589 9.14 -45.63 -15.43
N LEU A 590 8.52 -46.66 -14.86
CA LEU A 590 7.37 -46.51 -13.96
C LEU A 590 7.68 -47.25 -12.66
N ASN A 591 7.72 -46.51 -11.55
CA ASN A 591 8.10 -47.04 -10.24
C ASN A 591 9.43 -47.81 -10.28
N GLY A 592 10.40 -47.32 -11.07
CA GLY A 592 11.73 -47.92 -11.26
C GLY A 592 11.79 -49.10 -12.24
N THR A 593 10.66 -49.54 -12.82
CA THR A 593 10.66 -50.58 -13.86
C THR A 593 10.83 -49.96 -15.24
N PRO A 594 11.79 -50.40 -16.07
CA PRO A 594 11.96 -49.90 -17.43
C PRO A 594 10.72 -50.10 -18.31
N VAL A 595 10.33 -49.06 -19.05
CA VAL A 595 9.22 -49.09 -20.00
C VAL A 595 9.77 -49.38 -21.39
N THR A 596 9.58 -50.61 -21.87
CA THR A 596 10.14 -51.10 -23.14
C THR A 596 9.16 -51.05 -24.31
N ALA A 597 7.91 -50.63 -24.06
CA ALA A 597 6.84 -50.54 -25.06
C ALA A 597 5.96 -49.32 -24.76
N GLY A 598 5.48 -48.64 -25.79
CA GLY A 598 4.70 -47.41 -25.68
C GLY A 598 4.81 -46.57 -26.94
N GLN A 599 4.33 -45.34 -26.88
CA GLN A 599 4.51 -44.33 -27.93
C GLN A 599 5.20 -43.12 -27.30
N PHE A 600 6.45 -42.88 -27.68
CA PHE A 600 7.27 -41.79 -27.18
C PHE A 600 7.76 -40.93 -28.33
N GLN A 601 7.76 -39.63 -28.11
CA GLN A 601 8.18 -38.61 -29.07
C GLN A 601 9.03 -37.57 -28.36
N VAL A 602 9.86 -36.88 -29.14
CA VAL A 602 10.59 -35.69 -28.70
C VAL A 602 10.06 -34.51 -29.48
N THR A 603 9.79 -33.42 -28.79
CA THR A 603 9.38 -32.13 -29.35
C THR A 603 10.43 -31.09 -29.02
N LEU A 604 10.83 -30.30 -30.02
CA LEU A 604 11.58 -29.06 -29.84
C LEU A 604 10.62 -27.89 -29.87
N GLU A 605 10.58 -27.15 -28.78
CA GLU A 605 9.75 -25.97 -28.58
C GLU A 605 10.65 -24.74 -28.47
N GLY A 606 10.47 -23.78 -29.37
CA GLY A 606 11.05 -22.44 -29.24
C GLY A 606 9.96 -21.42 -28.97
N VAL A 607 10.31 -20.14 -28.87
CA VAL A 607 9.33 -19.03 -28.77
C VAL A 607 8.44 -18.90 -30.02
N ASN A 608 8.79 -19.58 -31.11
CA ASN A 608 7.96 -19.70 -32.31
C ASN A 608 6.98 -20.90 -32.27
N GLY A 609 6.95 -21.65 -31.17
CA GLY A 609 6.12 -22.84 -30.97
C GLY A 609 6.85 -24.15 -31.27
N ASN A 610 6.06 -25.20 -31.53
CA ASN A 610 6.58 -26.52 -31.89
C ASN A 610 7.31 -26.44 -33.24
N LEU A 611 8.63 -26.56 -33.18
CA LEU A 611 9.50 -26.46 -34.35
C LEU A 611 9.60 -27.81 -35.08
N THR A 612 9.66 -28.91 -34.31
CA THR A 612 9.63 -30.27 -34.84
C THR A 612 9.25 -31.28 -33.78
N THR A 613 8.62 -32.38 -34.19
CA THR A 613 8.31 -33.53 -33.34
C THR A 613 8.71 -34.83 -34.05
N VAL A 614 9.48 -35.67 -33.37
CA VAL A 614 10.04 -36.91 -33.94
C VAL A 614 9.78 -38.09 -33.00
N PRO A 615 9.34 -39.26 -33.50
CA PRO A 615 9.16 -40.45 -32.67
C PRO A 615 10.50 -41.04 -32.20
N LEU A 616 10.50 -41.59 -30.99
CA LEU A 616 11.60 -42.39 -30.46
C LEU A 616 11.37 -43.88 -30.70
N SER A 617 12.46 -44.63 -30.81
CA SER A 617 12.45 -46.10 -30.89
C SER A 617 13.19 -46.70 -29.71
N TYR A 618 12.63 -47.76 -29.10
CA TYR A 618 13.30 -48.47 -28.02
C TYR A 618 14.41 -49.38 -28.57
N GLN A 619 15.67 -49.06 -28.26
CA GLN A 619 16.85 -49.80 -28.72
C GLN A 619 17.94 -49.77 -27.63
N ASN A 620 18.68 -50.87 -27.47
CA ASN A 620 19.82 -50.96 -26.54
C ASN A 620 19.50 -50.59 -25.07
N GLY A 621 18.25 -50.74 -24.64
CA GLY A 621 17.84 -50.46 -23.25
C GLY A 621 17.18 -49.10 -23.04
N GLU A 622 17.20 -48.21 -24.03
CA GLU A 622 16.70 -46.84 -23.93
C GLU A 622 15.83 -46.45 -25.14
N TRP A 623 15.05 -45.38 -24.99
CA TRP A 623 14.35 -44.76 -26.11
C TRP A 623 15.30 -43.80 -26.82
N THR A 624 15.52 -43.96 -28.12
CA THR A 624 16.48 -43.13 -28.85
C THR A 624 15.93 -42.63 -30.17
N THR A 625 16.39 -41.45 -30.60
CA THR A 625 16.20 -40.92 -31.95
C THR A 625 17.32 -39.97 -32.33
N SER A 626 17.35 -39.57 -33.60
CA SER A 626 18.21 -38.49 -34.07
C SER A 626 17.40 -37.52 -34.89
N LEU A 627 17.56 -36.24 -34.64
CA LEU A 627 16.88 -35.17 -35.36
C LEU A 627 17.88 -34.11 -35.80
N THR A 628 17.49 -33.32 -36.79
CA THR A 628 18.24 -32.15 -37.25
C THR A 628 17.55 -30.91 -36.71
N ILE A 629 18.31 -30.01 -36.08
CA ILE A 629 17.79 -28.74 -35.57
C ILE A 629 17.16 -27.94 -36.72
N PRO A 630 15.88 -27.53 -36.62
CA PRO A 630 15.19 -26.77 -37.67
C PRO A 630 15.89 -25.45 -38.01
N GLY A 631 15.72 -25.00 -39.26
CA GLY A 631 16.34 -23.76 -39.77
C GLY A 631 15.89 -22.48 -39.07
N ASN A 632 14.68 -22.50 -38.50
CA ASN A 632 14.01 -21.40 -37.81
C ASN A 632 14.11 -21.49 -36.28
N ASP A 633 14.96 -22.39 -35.76
CA ASP A 633 15.23 -22.50 -34.33
C ASP A 633 16.30 -21.49 -33.91
N SER A 634 16.04 -20.74 -32.85
CA SER A 634 16.98 -19.75 -32.31
C SER A 634 16.60 -19.35 -30.89
N GLY A 635 17.59 -19.14 -30.03
CA GLY A 635 17.40 -18.68 -28.65
C GLY A 635 17.36 -19.84 -27.65
N VAL A 636 16.65 -19.63 -26.55
CA VAL A 636 16.35 -20.72 -25.61
C VAL A 636 15.34 -21.67 -26.26
N THR A 637 15.62 -22.97 -26.21
CA THR A 637 14.82 -24.00 -26.84
C THR A 637 14.62 -25.16 -25.85
N TYR A 638 13.37 -25.56 -25.62
CA TYR A 638 13.07 -26.72 -24.79
C TYR A 638 12.97 -27.98 -25.63
N LEU A 639 13.72 -29.00 -25.24
CA LEU A 639 13.59 -30.35 -25.78
C LEU A 639 12.83 -31.20 -24.77
N THR A 640 11.60 -31.56 -25.12
CA THR A 640 10.72 -32.36 -24.25
C THR A 640 10.50 -33.73 -24.84
N VAL A 641 10.88 -34.79 -24.10
CA VAL A 641 10.48 -36.16 -24.40
C VAL A 641 9.20 -36.46 -23.65
N TRP A 642 8.18 -36.92 -24.37
CA TRP A 642 6.88 -37.24 -23.79
C TRP A 642 6.25 -38.44 -24.49
N GLY A 643 5.34 -39.12 -23.79
CA GLY A 643 4.70 -40.28 -24.36
C GLY A 643 3.78 -41.02 -23.41
N THR A 644 3.25 -42.14 -23.89
CA THR A 644 2.33 -42.99 -23.12
C THR A 644 2.70 -44.46 -23.19
N SER A 645 2.48 -45.17 -22.09
CA SER A 645 2.54 -46.63 -22.02
C SER A 645 1.46 -47.15 -21.08
N GLY A 646 0.64 -48.10 -21.54
CA GLY A 646 -0.45 -48.66 -20.74
C GLY A 646 -1.50 -47.63 -20.28
N GLY A 647 -1.65 -46.51 -20.99
CA GLY A 647 -2.57 -45.42 -20.61
C GLY A 647 -2.02 -44.41 -19.60
N ILE A 648 -0.76 -44.55 -19.17
CA ILE A 648 -0.07 -43.61 -18.28
C ILE A 648 0.85 -42.73 -19.13
N SER A 649 0.78 -41.42 -18.95
CA SER A 649 1.63 -40.44 -19.62
C SER A 649 2.84 -40.06 -18.77
N GLY A 650 3.89 -39.53 -19.39
CA GLY A 650 4.94 -38.80 -18.67
C GLY A 650 5.76 -37.91 -19.60
N TYR A 651 6.53 -37.03 -18.98
CA TYR A 651 7.27 -35.94 -19.61
C TYR A 651 8.65 -35.84 -18.96
N GLY A 652 9.63 -35.43 -19.76
CA GLY A 652 10.96 -35.05 -19.32
C GLY A 652 11.48 -33.93 -20.21
N MET A 653 11.91 -32.82 -19.63
CA MET A 653 12.39 -31.65 -20.35
C MET A 653 13.89 -31.42 -20.12
N THR A 654 14.57 -30.89 -21.13
CA THR A 654 15.89 -30.28 -21.00
C THR A 654 15.95 -28.99 -21.80
N GLU A 655 16.73 -28.04 -21.32
CA GLU A 655 16.94 -26.75 -21.97
C GLU A 655 18.18 -26.79 -22.88
N LEU A 656 18.08 -26.14 -24.04
CA LEU A 656 19.14 -25.93 -25.01
C LEU A 656 19.22 -24.44 -25.38
N PHE A 657 20.37 -24.00 -25.90
CA PHE A 657 20.47 -22.75 -26.65
C PHE A 657 20.78 -23.03 -28.13
N SER A 658 19.96 -22.49 -29.03
CA SER A 658 20.05 -22.70 -30.47
C SER A 658 20.47 -21.42 -31.22
N GLY A 659 21.41 -21.53 -32.15
CA GLY A 659 21.77 -20.43 -33.06
C GLY A 659 22.61 -19.31 -32.42
N TYR A 660 22.34 -18.08 -32.83
CA TYR A 660 23.08 -16.88 -32.40
C TYR A 660 22.18 -15.93 -31.62
N PHE A 661 22.73 -15.31 -30.58
CA PHE A 661 22.11 -14.20 -29.87
C PHE A 661 22.40 -12.88 -30.60
N VAL A 662 21.38 -12.05 -30.80
CA VAL A 662 21.47 -10.77 -31.48
C VAL A 662 21.19 -9.64 -30.51
N GLN A 663 22.24 -8.90 -30.18
CA GLN A 663 22.18 -7.70 -29.35
C GLN A 663 21.83 -6.48 -30.21
N PHE A 664 20.85 -5.68 -29.79
CA PHE A 664 20.57 -4.38 -30.37
C PHE A 664 21.43 -3.31 -29.70
N LEU A 665 22.20 -2.59 -30.52
CA LEU A 665 23.05 -1.46 -30.09
C LEU A 665 22.42 -0.10 -30.42
N SER A 666 21.56 -0.08 -31.45
CA SER A 666 20.73 1.05 -31.86
C SER A 666 19.59 0.52 -32.74
N PRO A 667 18.34 1.01 -32.61
CA PRO A 667 17.86 1.80 -31.49
C PRO A 667 18.04 1.06 -30.16
N VAL A 668 17.81 1.77 -29.07
CA VAL A 668 17.81 1.16 -27.73
C VAL A 668 16.35 0.96 -27.30
N PRO A 669 16.09 -0.01 -26.40
CA PRO A 669 14.75 -0.25 -25.88
C PRO A 669 14.04 1.01 -25.41
N TYR A 670 12.72 1.06 -25.62
CA TYR A 670 11.81 2.17 -25.28
C TYR A 670 12.05 3.50 -26.00
N SER A 671 13.03 3.58 -26.90
CA SER A 671 13.35 4.86 -27.53
C SER A 671 12.19 5.34 -28.40
N THR A 672 11.94 6.65 -28.35
CA THR A 672 11.04 7.33 -29.28
C THR A 672 11.83 7.80 -30.48
N SER A 673 11.48 7.31 -31.67
CA SER A 673 12.14 7.63 -32.94
C SER A 673 11.11 7.84 -34.05
N TRP A 674 11.50 8.43 -35.16
CA TRP A 674 10.61 8.66 -36.31
C TRP A 674 11.16 8.01 -37.57
N THR A 675 10.44 7.04 -38.13
CA THR A 675 10.85 6.29 -39.32
C THR A 675 10.88 7.16 -40.59
N GLY A 676 10.09 8.24 -40.64
CA GLY A 676 10.11 9.19 -41.76
C GLY A 676 11.45 9.91 -41.93
N SER A 677 12.17 10.14 -40.82
CA SER A 677 13.55 10.65 -40.83
C SER A 677 14.62 9.55 -40.93
N GLY A 678 14.21 8.28 -40.97
CA GLY A 678 15.09 7.11 -40.99
C GLY A 678 15.67 6.77 -39.62
N ILE A 679 15.61 5.48 -39.26
CA ILE A 679 16.22 4.94 -38.04
C ILE A 679 17.40 4.05 -38.46
N THR A 680 18.58 4.29 -37.88
CA THR A 680 19.74 3.41 -38.10
C THR A 680 19.65 2.24 -37.12
N ILE A 681 19.66 1.02 -37.66
CA ILE A 681 19.69 -0.19 -36.86
C ILE A 681 21.13 -0.72 -36.87
N VAL A 682 21.67 -0.95 -35.67
CA VAL A 682 22.98 -1.54 -35.44
C VAL A 682 22.78 -2.70 -34.47
N ALA A 683 23.14 -3.90 -34.92
CA ALA A 683 23.01 -5.11 -34.13
C ALA A 683 24.29 -5.94 -34.17
N ASN A 684 24.54 -6.72 -33.12
CA ASN A 684 25.67 -7.63 -33.04
C ASN A 684 25.18 -9.06 -32.83
N ALA A 685 25.50 -9.97 -33.75
CA ALA A 685 25.14 -11.38 -33.65
C ALA A 685 26.33 -12.22 -33.18
N THR A 686 26.17 -12.89 -32.03
CA THR A 686 27.22 -13.69 -31.39
C THR A 686 26.70 -15.04 -30.89
N THR A 687 27.58 -16.02 -30.75
CA THR A 687 27.30 -17.23 -29.98
C THR A 687 27.16 -16.88 -28.49
N PRO A 688 26.61 -17.76 -27.64
CA PRO A 688 26.61 -17.58 -26.19
C PRO A 688 28.01 -17.33 -25.58
N SER A 689 29.06 -17.83 -26.23
CA SER A 689 30.45 -17.60 -25.83
C SER A 689 31.05 -16.28 -26.35
N GLY A 690 30.28 -15.47 -27.08
CA GLY A 690 30.69 -14.16 -27.61
C GLY A 690 31.43 -14.22 -28.95
N SER A 691 31.44 -15.36 -29.66
CA SER A 691 32.04 -15.44 -31.00
C SER A 691 31.08 -14.91 -32.05
N LEU A 692 31.57 -14.08 -32.99
CA LEU A 692 30.73 -13.52 -34.06
C LEU A 692 30.05 -14.59 -34.92
N SER A 693 28.83 -14.28 -35.33
CA SER A 693 28.11 -15.03 -36.36
C SER A 693 28.83 -14.97 -37.71
N PRO A 694 28.90 -16.07 -38.47
CA PRO A 694 29.42 -16.08 -39.83
C PRO A 694 28.41 -15.54 -40.87
N GLU A 695 27.17 -15.25 -40.47
CA GLU A 695 26.11 -14.82 -41.38
C GLU A 695 26.39 -13.41 -41.95
N PRO A 696 26.43 -13.23 -43.29
CA PRO A 696 26.75 -11.93 -43.88
C PRO A 696 25.64 -10.89 -43.68
N THR A 697 24.42 -11.34 -43.44
CA THR A 697 23.22 -10.52 -43.33
C THR A 697 22.30 -11.02 -42.21
N LEU A 698 21.63 -10.09 -41.53
CA LEU A 698 20.52 -10.39 -40.62
C LEU A 698 19.24 -9.77 -41.18
N GLN A 699 18.17 -10.54 -41.21
CA GLN A 699 16.83 -10.03 -41.51
C GLN A 699 16.16 -9.59 -40.21
N VAL A 700 15.60 -8.38 -40.23
CA VAL A 700 14.78 -7.83 -39.14
C VAL A 700 13.38 -7.56 -39.66
N ASP A 701 12.42 -8.26 -39.08
CA ASP A 701 11.00 -8.06 -39.29
C ASP A 701 10.50 -6.97 -38.33
N VAL A 702 9.62 -6.11 -38.83
CA VAL A 702 9.10 -4.96 -38.09
C VAL A 702 7.60 -5.12 -37.96
N TYR A 703 7.14 -5.31 -36.73
CA TYR A 703 5.73 -5.45 -36.39
C TYR A 703 5.20 -4.17 -35.76
N SER A 704 3.98 -3.78 -36.12
CA SER A 704 3.22 -2.75 -35.42
C SER A 704 2.23 -3.41 -34.47
N TYR A 705 2.15 -2.92 -33.23
CA TYR A 705 1.14 -3.36 -32.28
C TYR A 705 -0.17 -2.57 -32.44
N ASN A 706 -1.30 -3.27 -32.42
CA ASN A 706 -2.62 -2.68 -32.40
C ASN A 706 -3.40 -3.15 -31.16
N ILE A 707 -3.71 -2.21 -30.27
CA ILE A 707 -4.48 -2.48 -29.04
C ILE A 707 -5.93 -2.87 -29.31
N THR A 708 -6.53 -2.44 -30.42
CA THR A 708 -7.97 -2.59 -30.67
C THR A 708 -8.38 -4.03 -30.99
N ASP A 709 -7.46 -4.82 -31.53
CA ASP A 709 -7.60 -6.26 -31.74
C ASP A 709 -6.55 -7.08 -30.98
N ASN A 710 -5.73 -6.40 -30.16
CA ASN A 710 -4.63 -6.94 -29.39
C ASN A 710 -3.71 -7.84 -30.24
N SER A 711 -3.18 -7.33 -31.34
CA SER A 711 -2.36 -8.11 -32.27
C SER A 711 -1.15 -7.35 -32.82
N TYR A 712 -0.13 -8.11 -33.22
CA TYR A 712 1.05 -7.64 -33.94
C TYR A 712 0.91 -7.93 -35.43
N THR A 713 1.15 -6.92 -36.26
CA THR A 713 1.10 -7.04 -37.73
C THR A 713 2.45 -6.69 -38.34
N LEU A 714 2.98 -7.55 -39.21
CA LEU A 714 4.20 -7.27 -39.97
C LEU A 714 3.94 -6.08 -40.92
N VAL A 715 4.69 -4.99 -40.74
CA VAL A 715 4.53 -3.75 -41.52
C VAL A 715 5.75 -3.43 -42.37
N ASN A 716 6.92 -3.99 -42.04
CA ASN A 716 8.14 -3.81 -42.82
C ASN A 716 9.14 -4.95 -42.58
N GLU A 717 10.12 -5.08 -43.46
CA GLU A 717 11.26 -5.97 -43.34
C GLU A 717 12.50 -5.19 -43.76
N THR A 718 13.61 -5.34 -43.04
CA THR A 718 14.89 -4.73 -43.42
C THR A 718 16.05 -5.70 -43.25
N ILE A 719 17.12 -5.47 -44.02
CA ILE A 719 18.31 -6.32 -44.02
C ILE A 719 19.47 -5.53 -43.47
N LEU A 720 20.07 -6.04 -42.40
CA LEU A 720 21.30 -5.52 -41.83
C LEU A 720 22.49 -6.24 -42.47
N ASN A 721 23.50 -5.48 -42.88
CA ASN A 721 24.71 -6.02 -43.51
C ASN A 721 25.89 -5.91 -42.55
N TYR A 722 26.67 -6.99 -42.43
CA TYR A 722 27.88 -6.96 -41.62
C TYR A 722 28.86 -5.90 -42.14
N THR A 723 29.27 -4.99 -41.26
CA THR A 723 30.11 -3.84 -41.58
C THR A 723 31.44 -3.93 -40.80
N PRO A 724 32.55 -4.32 -41.45
CA PRO A 724 33.82 -4.59 -40.77
C PRO A 724 34.43 -3.40 -40.00
N SER A 725 34.09 -2.16 -40.36
CA SER A 725 34.63 -0.97 -39.70
C SER A 725 34.06 -0.69 -38.32
N VAL A 726 32.88 -1.23 -38.02
CA VAL A 726 32.19 -1.09 -36.73
C VAL A 726 31.91 -2.45 -36.07
N ASP A 727 32.32 -3.53 -36.73
CA ASP A 727 32.15 -4.92 -36.28
C ASP A 727 30.72 -5.28 -35.86
N ALA A 728 29.75 -4.84 -36.66
CA ALA A 728 28.33 -5.01 -36.40
C ALA A 728 27.54 -5.10 -37.70
N TRP A 729 26.31 -5.59 -37.61
CA TRP A 729 25.34 -5.59 -38.70
C TRP A 729 24.59 -4.27 -38.69
N VAL A 730 24.66 -3.55 -39.81
CA VAL A 730 24.12 -2.20 -39.94
C VAL A 730 23.10 -2.16 -41.07
N GLY A 731 21.98 -1.52 -40.82
CA GLY A 731 20.95 -1.23 -41.80
C GLY A 731 20.14 -0.01 -41.40
N SER A 732 19.09 0.29 -42.17
CA SER A 732 18.19 1.38 -41.87
C SER A 732 16.74 0.95 -42.02
N LEU A 733 15.91 1.51 -41.14
CA LEU A 733 14.46 1.45 -41.23
C LEU A 733 13.97 2.81 -41.72
N ILE A 734 13.49 2.87 -42.95
CA ILE A 734 13.01 4.09 -43.59
C ILE A 734 11.61 3.82 -44.11
N GLY A 735 10.70 4.75 -43.85
CA GLY A 735 9.34 4.70 -44.37
C GLY A 735 8.34 5.41 -43.48
N ASP A 736 7.11 5.53 -43.98
CA ASP A 736 5.96 6.02 -43.24
C ASP A 736 5.26 4.84 -42.56
N LEU A 737 5.89 4.31 -41.50
CA LEU A 737 5.33 3.22 -40.71
C LEU A 737 4.27 3.74 -39.73
N PRO A 738 3.33 2.89 -39.27
CA PRO A 738 2.35 3.30 -38.29
C PRO A 738 3.00 3.95 -37.05
N ALA A 739 2.39 5.01 -36.54
CA ALA A 739 2.79 5.60 -35.29
C ALA A 739 2.45 4.68 -34.12
N GLY A 740 3.19 4.82 -33.02
CA GLY A 740 3.01 4.03 -31.80
C GLY A 740 4.02 2.88 -31.67
N PRO A 741 3.69 1.82 -30.92
CA PRO A 741 4.65 0.78 -30.61
C PRO A 741 4.99 -0.09 -31.83
N LEU A 742 6.30 -0.24 -32.08
CA LEU A 742 6.88 -1.16 -33.05
C LEU A 742 7.75 -2.19 -32.34
N LEU A 743 7.67 -3.45 -32.77
CA LEU A 743 8.54 -4.53 -32.37
C LEU A 743 9.47 -4.90 -33.54
N LEU A 744 10.76 -4.78 -33.32
CA LEU A 744 11.82 -5.28 -34.19
C LEU A 744 12.12 -6.72 -33.79
N GLN A 745 12.14 -7.66 -34.73
CA GLN A 745 12.44 -9.07 -34.43
C GLN A 745 13.36 -9.66 -35.49
N VAL A 746 14.39 -10.39 -35.05
CA VAL A 746 15.35 -11.04 -35.96
C VAL A 746 14.85 -12.42 -36.38
N VAL A 747 15.04 -12.78 -37.65
CA VAL A 747 14.53 -14.05 -38.23
C VAL A 747 15.57 -15.19 -38.21
N ASN A 748 16.85 -14.88 -38.45
CA ASN A 748 17.94 -15.87 -38.53
C ASN A 748 18.89 -15.82 -37.31
N GLY A 749 18.33 -15.42 -36.18
CA GLY A 749 19.04 -15.23 -34.92
C GLY A 749 18.03 -14.81 -33.85
N PHE A 750 18.38 -14.98 -32.59
CA PHE A 750 17.51 -14.66 -31.48
C PHE A 750 17.79 -13.26 -30.96
N GLY A 751 16.87 -12.33 -31.22
CA GLY A 751 16.91 -10.96 -30.71
C GLY A 751 15.68 -10.19 -31.15
N TYR A 752 15.27 -9.22 -30.32
CA TYR A 752 14.12 -8.35 -30.55
C TYR A 752 14.39 -6.96 -29.96
N ASP A 753 13.59 -5.94 -30.25
CA ASP A 753 13.67 -4.63 -29.58
C ASP A 753 12.34 -3.89 -29.76
N ALA A 754 11.80 -3.26 -28.72
CA ALA A 754 10.55 -2.52 -28.83
C ALA A 754 10.78 -1.00 -28.72
N ILE A 755 10.24 -0.26 -29.69
CA ILE A 755 10.40 1.20 -29.79
C ILE A 755 9.08 1.90 -30.06
N PHE A 756 9.02 3.20 -29.78
CA PHE A 756 7.89 4.05 -30.18
C PHE A 756 8.23 4.79 -31.48
N ASN A 757 7.37 4.65 -32.50
CA ASN A 757 7.46 5.40 -33.74
C ASN A 757 6.57 6.66 -33.72
N GLY A 758 7.12 7.80 -34.08
CA GLY A 758 6.41 9.08 -34.13
C GLY A 758 6.48 9.86 -32.82
N ILE A 759 5.53 10.78 -32.60
CA ILE A 759 5.45 11.59 -31.38
C ILE A 759 5.21 10.65 -30.19
N GLY A 760 6.17 10.63 -29.25
CA GLY A 760 6.08 9.84 -28.04
C GLY A 760 5.03 10.41 -27.11
N MET A 761 4.13 9.53 -26.64
CA MET A 761 3.10 9.83 -25.66
C MET A 761 3.22 8.92 -24.44
N SER A 762 4.39 8.29 -24.27
CA SER A 762 4.69 7.39 -23.17
C SER A 762 4.66 8.08 -21.81
N SER A 763 4.61 9.42 -21.71
CA SER A 763 4.41 10.15 -20.44
C SER A 763 2.95 10.57 -20.18
N MET A 764 1.99 10.09 -20.98
CA MET A 764 0.57 10.40 -20.82
C MET A 764 -0.10 9.45 -19.83
N PHE A 765 -0.88 10.01 -18.91
CA PHE A 765 -1.79 9.33 -18.00
C PHE A 765 -3.21 9.33 -18.55
N ILE A 766 -3.92 8.22 -18.35
CA ILE A 766 -5.35 8.07 -18.62
C ILE A 766 -5.99 7.56 -17.33
N LEU A 767 -6.69 8.44 -16.60
CA LEU A 767 -7.11 8.19 -15.23
C LEU A 767 -8.59 8.50 -14.99
N PRO A 768 -9.25 7.78 -14.07
CA PRO A 768 -10.54 8.18 -13.51
C PRO A 768 -10.40 9.32 -12.49
N PRO A 769 -11.51 9.99 -12.13
CA PRO A 769 -11.55 10.92 -11.00
C PRO A 769 -11.29 10.25 -9.64
N THR A 770 -11.78 9.03 -9.41
CA THR A 770 -11.39 8.23 -8.23
C THR A 770 -10.24 7.30 -8.62
N VAL A 771 -9.01 7.63 -8.22
CA VAL A 771 -7.81 6.86 -8.55
C VAL A 771 -7.73 5.67 -7.60
N ALA A 772 -8.35 4.56 -8.00
CA ALA A 772 -8.30 3.27 -7.32
C ALA A 772 -8.16 2.12 -8.34
N GLU A 773 -7.93 0.90 -7.84
CA GLU A 773 -7.73 -0.30 -8.64
C GLU A 773 -8.93 -1.25 -8.44
N PRO A 774 -9.77 -1.48 -9.48
CA PRO A 774 -9.57 -1.13 -10.88
C PRO A 774 -9.89 0.33 -11.24
N GLY A 775 -9.14 0.86 -12.20
CA GLY A 775 -9.45 2.11 -12.87
C GLY A 775 -10.84 2.09 -13.49
N THR A 776 -11.76 2.84 -12.90
CA THR A 776 -13.18 2.79 -13.26
C THR A 776 -13.72 4.19 -13.50
N VAL A 777 -14.61 4.34 -14.47
CA VAL A 777 -15.50 5.50 -14.67
C VAL A 777 -16.93 5.01 -14.85
N TYR A 778 -17.93 5.83 -14.54
CA TYR A 778 -19.33 5.49 -14.85
C TYR A 778 -19.92 6.34 -16.00
N PRO A 779 -21.01 5.88 -16.66
CA PRO A 779 -21.68 6.66 -17.71
C PRO A 779 -22.05 8.08 -17.26
N GLY A 780 -21.55 9.09 -17.97
CA GLY A 780 -21.75 10.50 -17.64
C GLY A 780 -20.57 11.14 -16.92
N GLN A 781 -19.57 10.38 -16.50
CA GLN A 781 -18.32 10.90 -15.92
C GLN A 781 -17.30 11.24 -17.01
N ASP A 782 -16.20 11.86 -16.62
CA ASP A 782 -15.09 12.24 -17.50
C ASP A 782 -13.86 11.39 -17.18
N ILE A 783 -13.15 10.96 -18.23
CA ILE A 783 -11.82 10.36 -18.13
C ILE A 783 -10.81 11.49 -18.24
N ILE A 784 -9.84 11.54 -17.33
CA ILE A 784 -8.79 12.56 -17.29
C ILE A 784 -7.62 12.08 -18.15
N VAL A 785 -7.17 12.91 -19.09
CA VAL A 785 -5.98 12.67 -19.91
C VAL A 785 -4.99 13.79 -19.67
N LEU A 786 -3.81 13.46 -19.13
CA LEU A 786 -2.79 14.46 -18.80
C LEU A 786 -1.35 13.97 -18.99
N GLY A 787 -0.42 14.87 -19.25
CA GLY A 787 1.01 14.56 -19.35
C GLY A 787 1.75 15.37 -20.42
N SER A 788 2.98 14.96 -20.74
CA SER A 788 3.82 15.61 -21.75
C SER A 788 3.98 14.78 -23.03
N LEU A 789 4.44 15.42 -24.10
CA LEU A 789 4.87 14.73 -25.32
C LEU A 789 6.39 14.62 -25.36
N THR A 790 6.88 13.46 -25.80
CA THR A 790 8.29 13.17 -25.99
C THR A 790 8.65 13.28 -27.48
N PRO A 791 9.46 14.25 -27.91
CA PRO A 791 9.90 14.34 -29.29
C PRO A 791 10.78 13.14 -29.70
N PRO A 792 10.66 12.64 -30.95
CA PRO A 792 11.58 11.61 -31.43
C PRO A 792 13.05 12.05 -31.40
N ASN A 793 13.92 11.14 -30.97
CA ASN A 793 15.34 11.39 -30.72
C ASN A 793 16.17 11.70 -31.99
N ASN A 794 15.65 11.35 -33.18
CA ASN A 794 16.30 11.52 -34.48
C ASN A 794 15.81 12.77 -35.24
N LEU A 795 15.10 13.69 -34.58
CA LEU A 795 14.68 14.97 -35.17
C LEU A 795 15.69 16.11 -34.90
N PRO A 796 15.70 17.17 -35.74
CA PRO A 796 16.41 18.40 -35.43
C PRO A 796 15.94 19.04 -34.12
N SER A 797 16.84 19.70 -33.39
CA SER A 797 16.54 20.32 -32.09
C SER A 797 15.44 21.38 -32.16
N THR A 798 15.38 22.15 -33.25
CA THR A 798 14.33 23.16 -33.48
C THR A 798 12.95 22.54 -33.64
N THR A 799 12.85 21.42 -34.38
CA THR A 799 11.62 20.66 -34.55
C THR A 799 11.18 20.06 -33.22
N SER A 800 12.13 19.47 -32.48
CA SER A 800 11.86 18.81 -31.20
C SER A 800 11.24 19.75 -30.17
N LEU A 801 11.77 20.97 -30.03
CA LEU A 801 11.24 21.96 -29.09
C LEU A 801 9.81 22.40 -29.46
N ASN A 802 9.55 22.63 -30.75
CA ASN A 802 8.23 23.08 -31.19
C ASN A 802 7.17 21.98 -31.12
N LEU A 803 7.57 20.72 -31.33
CA LEU A 803 6.67 19.56 -31.28
C LEU A 803 6.08 19.39 -29.88
N ALA A 804 6.90 19.54 -28.84
CA ALA A 804 6.49 19.34 -27.45
C ALA A 804 5.31 20.24 -27.01
N THR A 805 5.16 21.42 -27.60
CA THR A 805 4.09 22.38 -27.23
C THR A 805 3.16 22.75 -28.40
N GLY A 806 3.50 22.35 -29.62
CA GLY A 806 2.82 22.75 -30.86
C GLY A 806 2.03 21.62 -31.52
N SER A 807 2.01 20.42 -30.92
CA SER A 807 1.26 19.29 -31.46
C SER A 807 -0.22 19.40 -31.12
N ASN A 808 -1.08 19.00 -32.04
CA ASN A 808 -2.50 18.78 -31.78
C ASN A 808 -2.68 17.40 -31.14
N MET A 809 -3.51 17.30 -30.11
CA MET A 809 -3.77 16.07 -29.39
C MET A 809 -5.27 15.78 -29.29
N THR A 810 -5.64 14.52 -29.52
CA THR A 810 -7.02 14.04 -29.40
C THR A 810 -7.07 12.71 -28.67
N ALA A 811 -8.05 12.55 -27.79
CA ALA A 811 -8.37 11.29 -27.13
C ALA A 811 -9.70 10.76 -27.65
N GLU A 812 -9.79 9.46 -27.90
CA GLU A 812 -11.00 8.78 -28.36
C GLU A 812 -11.34 7.60 -27.45
N LEU A 813 -12.59 7.51 -27.00
CA LEU A 813 -13.11 6.34 -26.30
C LEU A 813 -13.61 5.34 -27.35
N TRP A 814 -13.07 4.12 -27.32
CA TRP A 814 -13.32 3.12 -28.35
C TRP A 814 -13.80 1.79 -27.75
N ASN A 815 -14.81 1.20 -28.40
CA ASN A 815 -15.21 -0.20 -28.20
C ASN A 815 -15.90 -0.68 -29.47
N GLY A 816 -15.15 -1.30 -30.39
CA GLY A 816 -15.58 -1.66 -31.74
C GLY A 816 -15.75 -0.48 -32.71
N SER A 817 -16.08 0.70 -32.18
CA SER A 817 -16.12 1.99 -32.88
C SER A 817 -15.81 3.13 -31.91
N VAL A 818 -15.49 4.32 -32.45
CA VAL A 818 -15.34 5.54 -31.64
C VAL A 818 -16.69 5.94 -31.05
N ILE A 819 -16.73 6.09 -29.73
CA ILE A 819 -17.92 6.40 -28.93
C ILE A 819 -17.96 7.89 -28.58
N SER A 820 -16.83 8.44 -28.17
CA SER A 820 -16.65 9.86 -27.88
C SER A 820 -15.22 10.26 -28.21
N SER A 821 -15.01 11.55 -28.44
CA SER A 821 -13.72 12.14 -28.77
C SER A 821 -13.60 13.50 -28.11
N ALA A 822 -12.39 13.86 -27.70
CA ALA A 822 -12.06 15.15 -27.11
C ALA A 822 -10.69 15.64 -27.59
N THR A 823 -10.56 16.95 -27.81
CA THR A 823 -9.26 17.60 -27.98
C THR A 823 -8.61 17.77 -26.61
N ILE A 824 -7.33 17.43 -26.52
CA ILE A 824 -6.53 17.60 -25.30
C ILE A 824 -5.62 18.82 -25.52
N PRO A 825 -5.96 20.00 -24.98
CA PRO A 825 -5.15 21.20 -25.19
C PRO A 825 -3.86 21.18 -24.38
N PHE A 826 -2.83 21.87 -24.89
CA PHE A 826 -1.65 22.23 -24.10
C PHE A 826 -2.04 23.33 -23.10
N SER A 827 -1.85 23.05 -21.82
CA SER A 827 -2.26 23.91 -20.72
C SER A 827 -1.20 24.96 -20.38
N PRO A 828 -1.58 26.06 -19.69
CA PRO A 828 -0.62 27.03 -19.16
C PRO A 828 0.37 26.44 -18.13
N ALA A 829 0.07 25.27 -17.56
CA ALA A 829 0.93 24.56 -16.62
C ALA A 829 2.11 23.85 -17.30
N GLY A 830 2.17 23.84 -18.63
CA GLY A 830 3.28 23.25 -19.40
C GLY A 830 3.07 21.79 -19.78
N GLU A 831 1.85 21.29 -19.67
CA GLU A 831 1.45 19.91 -19.97
C GLU A 831 0.18 19.87 -20.81
N TYR A 832 -0.07 18.76 -21.50
CA TYR A 832 -1.38 18.47 -22.10
C TYR A 832 -2.34 18.05 -21.00
N LEU A 833 -3.53 18.65 -20.94
CA LEU A 833 -4.58 18.33 -19.97
C LEU A 833 -5.95 18.46 -20.63
N GLY A 834 -6.75 17.40 -20.55
CA GLY A 834 -8.10 17.39 -21.09
C GLY A 834 -8.97 16.29 -20.51
N TYR A 835 -10.26 16.37 -20.83
CA TYR A 835 -11.29 15.51 -20.27
C TYR A 835 -12.06 14.84 -21.41
N LEU A 836 -12.11 13.51 -21.41
CA LEU A 836 -12.81 12.69 -22.39
C LEU A 836 -14.14 12.20 -21.79
N LYS A 837 -15.26 12.69 -22.33
CA LYS A 837 -16.59 12.40 -21.80
C LYS A 837 -17.01 10.95 -22.03
N VAL A 838 -17.47 10.27 -20.99
CA VAL A 838 -18.17 8.98 -21.07
C VAL A 838 -19.66 9.23 -21.29
N PRO A 839 -20.27 8.78 -22.39
CA PRO A 839 -21.71 8.99 -22.63
C PRO A 839 -22.61 8.31 -21.57
N ASN A 840 -23.75 8.94 -21.25
CA ASN A 840 -24.69 8.54 -20.18
C ASN A 840 -25.34 7.13 -20.30
N LYS A 841 -25.09 6.37 -21.38
CA LYS A 841 -25.78 5.09 -21.67
C LYS A 841 -24.85 4.01 -22.21
N LEU A 842 -23.66 3.88 -21.63
CA LEU A 842 -22.76 2.78 -21.96
C LEU A 842 -23.03 1.54 -21.10
N SER A 843 -22.74 0.38 -21.67
CA SER A 843 -22.78 -0.90 -20.96
C SER A 843 -21.51 -1.07 -20.12
N PRO A 844 -21.56 -1.80 -19.00
CA PRO A 844 -20.36 -2.13 -18.26
C PRO A 844 -19.36 -2.93 -19.09
N GLY A 845 -18.07 -2.63 -18.97
CA GLY A 845 -17.02 -3.32 -19.71
C GLY A 845 -15.71 -2.55 -19.74
N LEU A 846 -14.64 -3.19 -20.22
CA LEU A 846 -13.37 -2.52 -20.47
C LEU A 846 -13.41 -1.79 -21.82
N TYR A 847 -13.07 -0.51 -21.83
CA TYR A 847 -13.02 0.33 -23.02
C TYR A 847 -11.60 0.78 -23.28
N THR A 848 -11.24 0.93 -24.56
CA THR A 848 -9.92 1.41 -24.95
C THR A 848 -9.97 2.93 -25.12
N VAL A 849 -8.98 3.63 -24.58
CA VAL A 849 -8.76 5.06 -24.81
C VAL A 849 -7.60 5.20 -25.79
N LEU A 850 -7.88 5.70 -26.98
CA LEU A 850 -6.88 5.90 -28.03
C LEU A 850 -6.41 7.36 -28.00
N LEU A 851 -5.11 7.58 -27.96
CA LEU A 851 -4.50 8.92 -28.02
C LEU A 851 -3.82 9.10 -29.36
N PHE A 852 -4.10 10.23 -30.00
CA PHE A 852 -3.48 10.62 -31.26
C PHE A 852 -2.85 11.99 -31.12
N SER A 853 -1.67 12.14 -31.72
CA SER A 853 -0.95 13.39 -31.82
C SER A 853 -0.59 13.69 -33.27
N SER A 854 -0.51 14.97 -33.63
CA SER A 854 0.09 15.38 -34.90
C SER A 854 0.80 16.72 -34.81
N TYR A 855 1.96 16.82 -35.46
CA TYR A 855 2.73 18.05 -35.59
C TYR A 855 3.11 18.32 -37.04
N ASP A 856 2.65 19.44 -37.58
CA ASP A 856 3.02 19.91 -38.91
C ASP A 856 4.38 20.63 -38.86
N SER A 857 5.44 19.92 -39.21
CA SER A 857 6.80 20.43 -39.15
C SER A 857 7.13 21.31 -40.36
N TYR A 858 7.25 22.62 -40.12
CA TYR A 858 7.72 23.55 -41.15
C TYR A 858 9.18 23.29 -41.58
N THR A 859 10.00 22.75 -40.65
CA THR A 859 11.43 22.51 -40.90
C THR A 859 11.64 21.27 -41.77
N LEU A 860 10.83 20.24 -41.57
CA LEU A 860 10.92 18.97 -42.31
C LEU A 860 9.95 18.91 -43.50
N ASN A 861 8.99 19.85 -43.57
CA ASN A 861 7.91 19.86 -44.55
C ASN A 861 7.12 18.54 -44.58
N GLU A 862 6.86 17.99 -43.39
CA GLU A 862 6.11 16.75 -43.17
C GLU A 862 5.25 16.87 -41.90
N THR A 863 4.19 16.07 -41.83
CA THR A 863 3.39 15.88 -40.61
C THR A 863 3.94 14.68 -39.86
N ILE A 864 4.28 14.87 -38.59
CA ILE A 864 4.76 13.80 -37.71
C ILE A 864 3.55 13.33 -36.89
N PRO A 865 3.08 12.08 -37.05
CA PRO A 865 2.00 11.51 -36.26
C PRO A 865 2.53 10.98 -34.91
N GLY A 866 1.63 10.83 -33.95
CA GLY A 866 1.83 10.04 -32.74
C GLY A 866 0.61 9.18 -32.46
N PHE A 867 0.83 8.00 -31.89
CA PHE A 867 -0.23 7.13 -31.42
C PHE A 867 0.13 6.49 -30.08
N TYR A 868 -0.86 6.39 -29.20
CA TYR A 868 -0.75 5.71 -27.93
C TYR A 868 -2.10 5.22 -27.45
N TYR A 869 -2.11 4.43 -26.37
CA TYR A 869 -3.33 3.81 -25.89
C TYR A 869 -3.34 3.60 -24.38
N GLY A 870 -4.54 3.46 -23.86
CA GLY A 870 -4.83 2.96 -22.53
C GLY A 870 -6.17 2.24 -22.49
N GLN A 871 -6.56 1.74 -21.32
CA GLN A 871 -7.88 1.17 -21.11
C GLN A 871 -8.43 1.59 -19.76
N ILE A 872 -9.76 1.67 -19.67
CA ILE A 872 -10.47 2.00 -18.44
C ILE A 872 -11.76 1.21 -18.36
N TYR A 873 -12.13 0.77 -17.17
CA TYR A 873 -13.39 0.07 -16.98
C TYR A 873 -14.54 1.07 -16.92
N VAL A 874 -15.56 0.89 -17.76
CA VAL A 874 -16.83 1.60 -17.61
C VAL A 874 -17.73 0.77 -16.71
N GLY A 875 -18.04 1.32 -15.55
CA GLY A 875 -18.77 0.70 -14.46
C GLY A 875 -20.19 1.21 -14.27
N SER A 876 -20.77 0.86 -13.12
CA SER A 876 -22.02 1.49 -12.63
C SER A 876 -21.73 2.68 -11.74
N GLU A 877 -22.57 3.72 -11.79
CA GLU A 877 -22.59 4.74 -10.74
C GLU A 877 -23.01 4.11 -9.40
N VAL A 878 -22.19 4.34 -8.38
CA VAL A 878 -22.42 3.95 -6.99
C VAL A 878 -22.93 5.15 -6.22
N THR A 879 -24.00 4.95 -5.47
CA THR A 879 -24.53 5.97 -4.56
C THR A 879 -24.07 5.67 -3.14
N ALA A 880 -23.63 6.69 -2.41
CA ALA A 880 -23.16 6.58 -1.04
C ALA A 880 -23.92 7.55 -0.10
N PRO A 881 -25.23 7.37 0.15
CA PRO A 881 -25.99 8.22 1.07
C PRO A 881 -25.39 8.20 2.48
N LEU A 882 -25.18 9.38 3.04
CA LEU A 882 -24.52 9.56 4.33
C LEU A 882 -25.50 9.70 5.49
N ASN A 883 -25.09 9.19 6.64
CA ASN A 883 -25.68 9.45 7.94
C ASN A 883 -24.57 9.54 8.98
N PHE A 884 -24.82 10.27 10.08
CA PHE A 884 -23.80 10.59 11.07
C PHE A 884 -24.27 10.23 12.47
N SER A 885 -23.34 9.96 13.40
CA SER A 885 -23.68 9.79 14.82
C SER A 885 -24.36 11.03 15.43
N SER A 886 -24.01 12.23 14.95
CA SER A 886 -24.66 13.50 15.27
C SER A 886 -24.43 14.49 14.13
N HIS A 887 -25.37 15.43 13.93
CA HIS A 887 -25.20 16.54 12.99
C HIS A 887 -24.52 17.76 13.63
N TYR A 888 -24.49 17.83 14.96
CA TYR A 888 -23.78 18.84 15.74
C TYR A 888 -22.73 18.12 16.58
N VAL A 889 -21.46 18.42 16.34
CA VAL A 889 -20.32 17.72 16.91
C VAL A 889 -19.39 18.71 17.59
N LEU A 890 -18.87 18.31 18.74
CA LEU A 890 -17.93 19.12 19.51
C LEU A 890 -16.51 18.94 18.95
N GLN A 891 -15.67 19.96 19.06
CA GLN A 891 -14.24 19.85 18.73
C GLN A 891 -13.60 18.76 19.61
N GLY A 892 -12.68 17.96 19.07
CA GLY A 892 -12.05 16.84 19.78
C GLY A 892 -12.94 15.59 19.93
N SER A 893 -14.22 15.63 19.51
CA SER A 893 -15.09 14.45 19.52
C SER A 893 -14.87 13.54 18.31
N THR A 894 -15.20 12.26 18.46
CA THR A 894 -15.21 11.28 17.37
C THR A 894 -16.57 11.28 16.68
N LEU A 895 -16.57 11.64 15.40
CA LEU A 895 -17.69 11.52 14.49
C LEU A 895 -17.68 10.11 13.86
N TYR A 896 -18.81 9.40 13.95
CA TYR A 896 -19.02 8.18 13.17
C TYR A 896 -19.78 8.51 11.89
N ILE A 897 -19.23 8.04 10.76
CA ILE A 897 -19.77 8.20 9.41
C ILE A 897 -20.37 6.86 9.01
N TYR A 898 -21.65 6.86 8.67
CA TYR A 898 -22.38 5.70 8.17
C TYR A 898 -22.78 5.95 6.73
N SER A 899 -22.54 4.99 5.85
CA SER A 899 -22.96 5.07 4.45
C SER A 899 -23.67 3.80 3.98
N ASN A 900 -24.80 3.96 3.32
CA ASN A 900 -25.52 2.86 2.67
C ASN A 900 -25.10 2.77 1.20
N VAL A 901 -23.88 2.30 0.94
CA VAL A 901 -23.33 2.25 -0.41
C VAL A 901 -24.11 1.24 -1.27
N THR A 902 -24.70 1.70 -2.37
CA THR A 902 -25.46 0.86 -3.30
C THR A 902 -25.08 1.08 -4.76
N SER A 903 -25.04 -0.02 -5.52
CA SER A 903 -24.93 -0.04 -6.98
C SER A 903 -26.19 -0.66 -7.55
N GLN A 904 -26.85 0.03 -8.48
CA GLN A 904 -28.10 -0.42 -9.12
C GLN A 904 -29.17 -0.89 -8.11
N GLY A 905 -29.25 -0.22 -6.95
CA GLY A 905 -30.20 -0.55 -5.86
C GLY A 905 -29.82 -1.76 -5.00
N LYS A 906 -28.64 -2.38 -5.21
CA LYS A 906 -28.10 -3.45 -4.36
C LYS A 906 -26.97 -2.93 -3.47
N VAL A 907 -26.94 -3.40 -2.23
CA VAL A 907 -25.86 -3.07 -1.28
C VAL A 907 -24.53 -3.60 -1.79
N VAL A 908 -23.53 -2.71 -1.84
CA VAL A 908 -22.14 -3.05 -2.11
C VAL A 908 -21.49 -3.46 -0.79
N LYS A 909 -20.88 -4.64 -0.76
CA LYS A 909 -20.21 -5.19 0.44
C LYS A 909 -18.69 -5.21 0.36
N TYR A 910 -18.16 -5.07 -0.86
CA TYR A 910 -16.73 -5.19 -1.16
C TYR A 910 -16.34 -4.06 -2.11
N GLY A 911 -15.22 -3.42 -1.81
CA GLY A 911 -14.74 -2.21 -2.46
C GLY A 911 -13.87 -1.43 -1.48
N MET A 912 -13.33 -0.32 -1.96
CA MET A 912 -12.72 0.69 -1.12
C MET A 912 -13.59 1.92 -1.13
N PHE A 913 -13.99 2.38 0.04
CA PHE A 913 -14.69 3.64 0.19
C PHE A 913 -14.06 4.39 1.34
N SER A 914 -13.79 5.67 1.13
CA SER A 914 -13.24 6.55 2.14
C SER A 914 -14.00 7.87 2.16
N ALA A 915 -13.86 8.62 3.24
CA ALA A 915 -14.48 9.92 3.40
C ALA A 915 -13.42 11.03 3.52
N THR A 916 -13.51 12.02 2.63
CA THR A 916 -12.85 13.31 2.81
C THR A 916 -13.71 14.17 3.72
N VAL A 917 -13.12 14.64 4.83
CA VAL A 917 -13.81 15.50 5.82
C VAL A 917 -13.11 16.84 5.87
N PHE A 918 -13.81 17.92 5.53
CA PHE A 918 -13.20 19.25 5.37
C PHE A 918 -14.15 20.41 5.71
N PRO A 919 -13.62 21.55 6.18
CA PRO A 919 -14.42 22.75 6.40
C PRO A 919 -15.05 23.25 5.10
N ASN A 920 -16.29 23.74 5.15
CA ASN A 920 -16.99 24.19 3.95
C ASN A 920 -16.25 25.31 3.21
N ILE A 921 -15.49 26.17 3.90
CA ILE A 921 -14.66 27.22 3.29
C ILE A 921 -13.52 26.65 2.41
N LEU A 922 -13.10 25.41 2.64
CA LEU A 922 -12.07 24.71 1.86
C LEU A 922 -12.68 23.81 0.77
N SER A 923 -13.96 24.01 0.40
CA SER A 923 -14.64 23.25 -0.65
C SER A 923 -13.88 23.22 -1.98
N ASP A 924 -13.19 24.30 -2.35
CA ASP A 924 -12.43 24.36 -3.61
C ASP A 924 -11.07 23.63 -3.53
N GLN A 925 -10.66 23.18 -2.34
CA GLN A 925 -9.40 22.49 -2.08
C GLN A 925 -9.60 21.02 -1.72
N TYR A 926 -10.83 20.49 -1.73
CA TYR A 926 -11.10 19.16 -1.19
C TYR A 926 -10.28 18.04 -1.88
N SER A 927 -9.99 18.15 -3.17
CA SER A 927 -9.11 17.19 -3.86
C SER A 927 -7.69 17.18 -3.29
N ALA A 928 -7.12 18.35 -3.04
CA ALA A 928 -5.82 18.46 -2.37
C ALA A 928 -5.88 18.03 -0.89
N ILE A 929 -7.06 18.05 -0.27
CA ILE A 929 -7.25 17.51 1.09
C ILE A 929 -7.35 15.99 1.04
N SER A 930 -8.05 15.43 0.05
CA SER A 930 -8.20 13.98 -0.15
C SER A 930 -6.88 13.27 -0.42
N THR A 931 -5.89 13.96 -0.98
CA THR A 931 -4.54 13.40 -1.16
C THR A 931 -3.75 13.32 0.16
N VAL A 932 -4.12 14.13 1.17
CA VAL A 932 -3.44 14.17 2.47
C VAL A 932 -4.11 13.23 3.47
N LEU A 933 -5.44 13.15 3.45
CA LEU A 933 -6.19 12.36 4.41
C LEU A 933 -7.53 11.89 3.85
N GLU A 934 -7.69 10.57 3.86
CA GLU A 934 -8.95 9.87 3.60
C GLU A 934 -9.31 9.02 4.82
N VAL A 935 -10.55 9.10 5.27
CA VAL A 935 -11.05 8.27 6.38
C VAL A 935 -11.61 6.98 5.81
N PRO A 936 -10.95 5.81 5.94
CA PRO A 936 -11.48 4.57 5.38
C PRO A 936 -12.80 4.18 6.04
N LEU A 937 -13.75 3.71 5.22
CA LEU A 937 -15.00 3.13 5.66
C LEU A 937 -14.93 1.61 5.52
N TRP A 938 -15.53 0.91 6.49
CA TRP A 938 -15.53 -0.55 6.54
C TRP A 938 -16.95 -1.09 6.49
N TYR A 939 -17.21 -2.10 5.65
CA TYR A 939 -18.52 -2.73 5.64
C TYR A 939 -18.77 -3.54 6.92
N ASN A 940 -19.74 -3.12 7.72
CA ASN A 940 -20.17 -3.82 8.91
C ASN A 940 -21.36 -4.73 8.59
N SER A 941 -21.13 -6.05 8.63
CA SER A 941 -22.15 -7.03 8.23
C SER A 941 -23.34 -7.11 9.20
N SER A 942 -23.16 -6.68 10.46
CA SER A 942 -24.19 -6.75 11.50
C SER A 942 -25.28 -5.70 11.33
N ILE A 943 -24.92 -4.50 10.85
CA ILE A 943 -25.87 -3.40 10.59
C ILE A 943 -26.12 -3.16 9.10
N GLY A 944 -25.32 -3.76 8.22
CA GLY A 944 -25.48 -3.68 6.77
C GLY A 944 -25.06 -2.33 6.17
N LEU A 945 -24.17 -1.59 6.83
CA LEU A 945 -23.70 -0.26 6.44
C LEU A 945 -22.17 -0.21 6.39
N TRP A 946 -21.64 0.68 5.58
CA TRP A 946 -20.24 1.11 5.62
C TRP A 946 -20.04 2.08 6.78
N VAL A 947 -18.99 1.90 7.57
CA VAL A 947 -18.74 2.66 8.80
C VAL A 947 -17.31 3.16 8.82
N GLY A 948 -17.15 4.48 8.92
CA GLY A 948 -15.88 5.16 9.17
C GLY A 948 -15.99 5.99 10.45
N ASN A 949 -14.85 6.41 11.01
CA ASN A 949 -14.87 7.36 12.11
C ASN A 949 -13.68 8.32 12.02
N VAL A 950 -13.90 9.56 12.46
CA VAL A 950 -12.91 10.63 12.43
C VAL A 950 -12.99 11.42 13.73
N THR A 951 -11.85 11.67 14.36
CA THR A 951 -11.75 12.56 15.51
C THR A 951 -11.45 13.97 15.02
N LEU A 952 -12.33 14.93 15.33
CA LEU A 952 -12.19 16.31 14.90
C LEU A 952 -11.03 17.00 15.66
N PRO A 953 -10.35 17.97 15.02
CA PRO A 953 -9.34 18.78 15.70
C PRO A 953 -9.99 19.63 16.80
N SER A 954 -9.15 20.10 17.71
CA SER A 954 -9.48 21.03 18.79
C SER A 954 -8.25 21.87 19.13
N THR A 955 -8.42 22.83 20.03
CA THR A 955 -7.31 23.60 20.62
C THR A 955 -6.30 22.73 21.38
N LEU A 956 -6.70 21.51 21.80
CA LEU A 956 -5.90 20.61 22.64
C LEU A 956 -5.36 19.39 21.90
N SER A 957 -5.95 19.04 20.76
CA SER A 957 -5.62 17.84 19.99
C SER A 957 -5.79 18.11 18.50
N LEU A 958 -4.81 17.69 17.70
CA LEU A 958 -4.85 17.78 16.23
C LEU A 958 -5.97 16.90 15.62
N GLY A 959 -6.51 15.96 16.39
CA GLY A 959 -7.45 14.97 15.87
C GLY A 959 -6.85 14.16 14.70
N ASN A 960 -7.72 13.65 13.83
CA ASN A 960 -7.32 13.02 12.58
C ASN A 960 -7.05 14.05 11.47
N LEU A 961 -7.73 15.20 11.47
CA LEU A 961 -7.66 16.23 10.41
C LEU A 961 -6.43 17.14 10.58
N THR A 962 -5.24 16.54 10.61
CA THR A 962 -3.98 17.22 10.97
C THR A 962 -3.62 18.39 10.06
N TYR A 963 -4.07 18.39 8.81
CA TYR A 963 -3.86 19.48 7.84
C TYR A 963 -4.47 20.83 8.29
N LEU A 964 -5.42 20.80 9.24
CA LEU A 964 -6.03 21.98 9.83
C LEU A 964 -5.20 22.58 10.99
N GLY A 965 -4.26 21.82 11.56
CA GLY A 965 -3.49 22.22 12.75
C GLY A 965 -4.36 22.37 14.01
N ASN A 966 -3.76 22.89 15.08
CA ASN A 966 -4.45 23.16 16.37
C ASN A 966 -5.16 24.51 16.35
N SER A 967 -6.05 24.72 15.38
CA SER A 967 -6.85 25.95 15.26
C SER A 967 -8.31 25.72 15.64
N TYR A 968 -9.03 26.81 15.86
CA TYR A 968 -10.44 26.82 16.21
C TYR A 968 -11.31 26.77 14.95
N PHE A 969 -12.14 25.73 14.80
CA PHE A 969 -12.99 25.51 13.62
C PHE A 969 -14.47 25.39 14.03
N ALA A 970 -15.12 26.53 14.19
CA ALA A 970 -16.55 26.63 14.49
C ALA A 970 -17.34 26.96 13.21
N GLU A 971 -17.43 25.99 12.30
CA GLU A 971 -18.08 26.18 11.00
C GLU A 971 -18.70 24.87 10.48
N PRO A 972 -19.55 24.92 9.43
CA PRO A 972 -20.04 23.72 8.78
C PRO A 972 -18.89 22.96 8.10
N PHE A 973 -18.84 21.65 8.30
CA PHE A 973 -17.93 20.73 7.62
C PHE A 973 -18.71 19.92 6.60
N LYS A 974 -18.05 19.62 5.49
CA LYS A 974 -18.52 18.69 4.48
C LYS A 974 -17.83 17.34 4.63
N VAL A 975 -18.59 16.29 4.36
CA VAL A 975 -18.12 14.91 4.31
C VAL A 975 -18.52 14.35 2.95
N LEU A 976 -17.54 14.03 2.11
CA LEU A 976 -17.77 13.38 0.82
C LEU A 976 -17.22 11.96 0.89
N VAL A 977 -18.04 10.96 0.57
CA VAL A 977 -17.56 9.58 0.43
C VAL A 977 -17.27 9.30 -1.03
N THR A 978 -16.03 8.94 -1.33
CA THR A 978 -15.59 8.47 -2.65
C THR A 978 -15.03 7.06 -2.58
N GLY A 979 -15.00 6.35 -3.71
CA GLY A 979 -14.50 4.98 -3.76
C GLY A 979 -14.97 4.16 -4.95
N VAL A 980 -14.42 2.95 -5.02
CA VAL A 980 -14.69 1.97 -6.08
C VAL A 980 -15.09 0.63 -5.45
N SER A 981 -16.20 0.06 -5.90
CA SER A 981 -16.60 -1.31 -5.54
C SER A 981 -15.70 -2.34 -6.21
N ALA A 982 -15.56 -3.52 -5.61
CA ALA A 982 -14.69 -4.58 -6.12
C ALA A 982 -14.94 -4.98 -7.59
N TYR A 983 -16.14 -4.72 -8.12
CA TYR A 983 -16.51 -5.05 -9.51
C TYR A 983 -16.65 -3.83 -10.42
N GLY A 984 -15.87 -2.78 -10.16
CA GLY A 984 -15.79 -1.60 -11.03
C GLY A 984 -17.08 -0.80 -11.02
N GLY A 985 -17.48 -0.34 -9.85
CA GLY A 985 -18.57 0.63 -9.69
C GLY A 985 -18.04 1.79 -8.86
N GLU A 986 -18.23 3.02 -9.31
CA GLU A 986 -17.57 4.19 -8.74
C GLU A 986 -18.58 5.23 -8.25
N THR A 987 -18.25 5.90 -7.15
CA THR A 987 -18.99 7.06 -6.63
C THR A 987 -18.72 8.34 -7.42
N SER A 988 -19.62 9.33 -7.32
CA SER A 988 -19.32 10.67 -7.82
C SER A 988 -18.29 11.39 -6.94
N THR A 989 -17.28 12.04 -7.55
CA THR A 989 -16.41 12.99 -6.85
C THR A 989 -17.06 14.38 -6.73
N ASN A 990 -18.27 14.61 -7.26
CA ASN A 990 -18.91 15.92 -7.19
C ASN A 990 -19.33 16.27 -5.75
N ILE A 991 -18.81 17.39 -5.25
CA ILE A 991 -19.08 17.94 -3.91
C ILE A 991 -20.57 18.18 -3.60
N SER A 992 -21.46 18.24 -4.60
CA SER A 992 -22.90 18.29 -4.35
C SER A 992 -23.46 17.04 -3.67
N HIS A 993 -22.69 15.94 -3.62
CA HIS A 993 -23.03 14.72 -2.91
C HIS A 993 -22.49 14.67 -1.47
N ALA A 994 -21.76 15.71 -1.04
CA ALA A 994 -21.24 15.77 0.32
C ALA A 994 -22.39 15.97 1.33
N GLY A 995 -22.31 15.25 2.45
CA GLY A 995 -23.12 15.51 3.64
C GLY A 995 -22.55 16.66 4.45
N GLU A 996 -23.37 17.28 5.29
CA GLU A 996 -22.98 18.43 6.10
C GLU A 996 -23.15 18.12 7.60
N ILE A 997 -22.14 18.48 8.39
CA ILE A 997 -22.15 18.48 9.86
C ILE A 997 -21.75 19.87 10.36
N TYR A 998 -22.11 20.20 11.59
CA TYR A 998 -21.75 21.47 12.22
C TYR A 998 -20.80 21.20 13.37
N VAL A 999 -19.58 21.73 13.26
CA VAL A 999 -18.60 21.66 14.34
C VAL A 999 -18.83 22.85 15.25
N GLU A 1000 -19.24 22.56 16.48
CA GLU A 1000 -19.54 23.58 17.47
C GLU A 1000 -18.25 24.24 17.99
N PRO A 1001 -18.31 25.52 18.39
CA PRO A 1001 -17.21 26.25 19.01
C PRO A 1001 -16.70 25.68 20.35
N ILE A 1002 -17.09 24.46 20.74
CA ILE A 1002 -16.87 23.91 22.07
C ILE A 1002 -15.89 22.73 22.01
N THR A 1003 -14.83 22.77 22.83
CA THR A 1003 -13.80 21.72 22.91
C THR A 1003 -14.20 20.62 23.89
N LEU A 1004 -14.28 19.37 23.44
CA LEU A 1004 -14.56 18.21 24.28
C LEU A 1004 -13.30 17.76 25.03
N ILE A 1005 -13.45 17.64 26.35
CA ILE A 1005 -12.53 16.96 27.27
C ILE A 1005 -13.29 15.74 27.80
N LYS A 1006 -12.63 14.59 27.88
CA LYS A 1006 -13.30 13.33 28.22
C LYS A 1006 -12.39 12.37 28.97
N ASN A 1007 -12.92 11.83 30.07
CA ASN A 1007 -12.32 10.77 30.88
C ASN A 1007 -10.87 11.05 31.34
N ASP A 1008 -10.49 12.31 31.56
CA ASP A 1008 -9.21 12.67 32.17
C ASP A 1008 -9.44 12.92 33.67
N PRO A 1009 -9.04 11.98 34.55
CA PRO A 1009 -9.24 12.11 36.00
C PRO A 1009 -8.32 13.15 36.65
N SER A 1010 -7.46 13.83 35.90
CA SER A 1010 -6.41 14.71 36.41
C SER A 1010 -6.23 15.99 35.60
N TYR A 1011 -7.24 16.37 34.82
CA TYR A 1011 -7.14 17.48 33.89
C TYR A 1011 -6.87 18.80 34.62
N SER A 1012 -5.65 19.31 34.47
CA SER A 1012 -5.12 20.48 35.21
C SER A 1012 -4.77 21.67 34.30
N VAL A 1013 -4.76 21.47 32.97
CA VAL A 1013 -4.50 22.52 31.97
C VAL A 1013 -5.84 23.04 31.46
N ILE A 1014 -6.52 23.86 32.24
CA ILE A 1014 -7.93 24.11 31.97
C ILE A 1014 -8.11 25.22 30.94
N GLN A 1015 -8.68 24.86 29.79
CA GLN A 1015 -9.31 25.85 28.92
C GLN A 1015 -10.49 26.43 29.71
N THR A 1016 -10.45 27.74 29.92
CA THR A 1016 -11.37 28.44 30.83
C THR A 1016 -12.63 28.97 30.13
N TYR A 1017 -12.91 28.52 28.92
CA TYR A 1017 -14.10 28.92 28.19
C TYR A 1017 -14.41 27.96 27.02
N ASP A 1018 -15.65 27.96 26.55
CA ASP A 1018 -16.10 27.19 25.38
C ASP A 1018 -15.65 25.71 25.45
N THR A 1019 -15.81 25.06 26.60
CA THR A 1019 -15.34 23.69 26.85
C THR A 1019 -16.48 22.78 27.28
N ALA A 1020 -16.51 21.56 26.76
CA ALA A 1020 -17.41 20.50 27.19
C ALA A 1020 -16.65 19.43 27.98
N PHE A 1021 -16.96 19.25 29.25
CA PHE A 1021 -16.40 18.19 30.09
C PHE A 1021 -17.28 16.95 30.03
N LEU A 1022 -16.70 15.76 29.98
CA LEU A 1022 -17.41 14.48 29.96
C LEU A 1022 -16.76 13.47 30.90
N ASN A 1023 -17.32 13.40 32.11
CA ASN A 1023 -16.86 12.53 33.21
C ASN A 1023 -15.45 12.86 33.71
N ASP A 1024 -15.16 14.15 33.85
CA ASP A 1024 -13.83 14.63 34.21
C ASP A 1024 -13.71 15.08 35.67
N THR A 1025 -12.48 15.05 36.20
CA THR A 1025 -12.15 15.66 37.49
C THR A 1025 -11.28 16.90 37.25
N ILE A 1026 -11.76 18.04 37.72
CA ILE A 1026 -11.36 19.38 37.30
C ILE A 1026 -10.74 20.11 38.51
N HIS A 1027 -9.49 20.54 38.35
CA HIS A 1027 -8.75 21.32 39.35
C HIS A 1027 -8.45 22.72 38.81
N VAL A 1028 -9.26 23.72 39.16
CA VAL A 1028 -9.25 25.06 38.56
C VAL A 1028 -9.32 26.19 39.57
N ASN A 1029 -8.56 27.25 39.33
CA ASN A 1029 -8.70 28.51 40.05
C ASN A 1029 -8.85 29.66 39.04
N GLY A 1030 -9.86 30.52 39.21
CA GLY A 1030 -10.09 31.67 38.31
C GLY A 1030 -11.53 31.75 37.78
N ASN A 1031 -11.68 31.97 36.48
CA ASN A 1031 -12.98 32.06 35.82
C ASN A 1031 -13.12 30.96 34.76
N MET A 1032 -14.34 30.53 34.54
CA MET A 1032 -14.81 29.61 33.51
C MET A 1032 -16.05 30.24 32.85
N ALA A 1033 -16.25 30.05 31.56
CA ALA A 1033 -17.29 30.77 30.82
C ALA A 1033 -17.79 30.01 29.60
N ASN A 1034 -19.11 29.95 29.42
CA ASN A 1034 -19.73 29.27 28.27
C ASN A 1034 -19.34 27.77 28.15
N ASP A 1035 -19.17 27.11 29.30
CA ASP A 1035 -18.79 25.71 29.36
C ASP A 1035 -20.03 24.79 29.48
N VAL A 1036 -19.86 23.52 29.13
CA VAL A 1036 -20.90 22.48 29.21
C VAL A 1036 -20.39 21.30 30.02
N PHE A 1037 -21.12 20.88 31.05
CA PHE A 1037 -20.78 19.70 31.85
C PHE A 1037 -21.71 18.55 31.46
N LEU A 1038 -21.13 17.55 30.79
CA LEU A 1038 -21.79 16.38 30.22
C LEU A 1038 -21.50 15.17 31.12
N GLY A 1039 -22.51 14.42 31.53
CA GLY A 1039 -22.28 13.25 32.40
C GLY A 1039 -21.93 13.64 33.85
N ASN A 1040 -20.91 13.02 34.46
CA ASN A 1040 -20.59 13.20 35.88
C ASN A 1040 -19.24 13.89 36.08
N ASP A 1041 -19.24 15.21 36.14
CA ASP A 1041 -18.02 16.01 36.29
C ASP A 1041 -17.82 16.43 37.74
N THR A 1042 -16.57 16.49 38.19
CA THR A 1042 -16.21 16.81 39.59
C THR A 1042 -15.23 17.97 39.63
N ILE A 1043 -15.55 19.06 40.32
CA ILE A 1043 -14.63 20.16 40.64
C ILE A 1043 -14.06 19.94 42.04
N VAL A 1044 -12.73 19.85 42.16
CA VAL A 1044 -12.06 19.49 43.41
C VAL A 1044 -10.96 20.51 43.77
N ASP A 1045 -10.85 20.86 45.05
CA ASP A 1045 -9.81 21.76 45.59
C ASP A 1045 -9.64 23.08 44.83
N SER A 1046 -10.76 23.70 44.45
CA SER A 1046 -10.84 24.76 43.44
C SER A 1046 -11.53 26.03 43.96
N ASN A 1047 -11.15 27.19 43.42
CA ASN A 1047 -11.83 28.48 43.64
C ASN A 1047 -12.14 29.14 42.30
N VAL A 1048 -13.38 29.00 41.83
CA VAL A 1048 -13.73 29.31 40.44
C VAL A 1048 -15.07 30.02 40.29
N VAL A 1049 -15.14 30.95 39.34
CA VAL A 1049 -16.38 31.58 38.88
C VAL A 1049 -16.75 30.97 37.53
N ILE A 1050 -17.87 30.27 37.43
CA ILE A 1050 -18.39 29.67 36.20
C ILE A 1050 -19.55 30.54 35.70
N THR A 1051 -19.46 31.03 34.47
CA THR A 1051 -20.41 32.00 33.90
C THR A 1051 -21.06 31.47 32.64
N SER A 1052 -22.36 31.74 32.45
CA SER A 1052 -23.14 31.38 31.24
C SER A 1052 -22.95 29.93 30.78
N SER A 1053 -22.84 28.99 31.74
CA SER A 1053 -22.50 27.59 31.49
C SER A 1053 -23.68 26.66 31.76
N ASN A 1054 -23.67 25.47 31.17
CA ASN A 1054 -24.77 24.51 31.28
C ASN A 1054 -24.29 23.16 31.84
N VAL A 1055 -24.88 22.70 32.94
CA VAL A 1055 -24.66 21.37 33.51
C VAL A 1055 -25.86 20.51 33.14
N THR A 1056 -25.72 19.69 32.11
CA THR A 1056 -26.79 18.80 31.65
C THR A 1056 -26.82 17.49 32.43
N GLY A 1057 -25.67 17.05 32.95
CA GLY A 1057 -25.53 15.89 33.83
C GLY A 1057 -25.49 16.25 35.32
N THR A 1058 -24.49 15.72 36.03
CA THR A 1058 -24.21 15.99 37.43
C THR A 1058 -22.88 16.72 37.56
N LEU A 1059 -22.90 17.89 38.21
CA LEU A 1059 -21.68 18.58 38.64
C LEU A 1059 -21.48 18.34 40.14
N VAL A 1060 -20.40 17.66 40.50
CA VAL A 1060 -19.98 17.45 41.88
C VAL A 1060 -18.94 18.53 42.24
N ILE A 1061 -19.06 19.15 43.41
CA ILE A 1061 -18.14 20.19 43.89
C ILE A 1061 -17.62 19.75 45.26
N GLU A 1062 -16.35 19.40 45.32
CA GLU A 1062 -15.69 18.87 46.52
C GLU A 1062 -14.59 19.81 47.00
N ASN A 1063 -14.58 20.15 48.30
CA ASN A 1063 -13.56 21.00 48.93
C ASN A 1063 -13.30 22.33 48.19
N SER A 1064 -14.32 22.92 47.56
CA SER A 1064 -14.17 24.01 46.59
C SER A 1064 -15.08 25.21 46.86
N HIS A 1065 -14.69 26.37 46.36
CA HIS A 1065 -15.47 27.61 46.40
C HIS A 1065 -15.87 28.00 44.97
N VAL A 1066 -17.14 27.85 44.62
CA VAL A 1066 -17.62 28.03 43.24
C VAL A 1066 -18.68 29.13 43.17
N THR A 1067 -18.56 30.06 42.22
CA THR A 1067 -19.63 31.01 41.90
C THR A 1067 -20.22 30.67 40.53
N LEU A 1068 -21.48 30.22 40.47
CA LEU A 1068 -22.20 30.03 39.21
C LEU A 1068 -22.99 31.30 38.88
N VAL A 1069 -22.76 31.89 37.71
CA VAL A 1069 -23.45 33.08 37.22
C VAL A 1069 -24.15 32.73 35.91
N ASP A 1070 -25.44 33.01 35.79
CA ASP A 1070 -26.23 32.72 34.57
C ASP A 1070 -26.10 31.25 34.12
N ALA A 1071 -25.98 30.33 35.08
CA ALA A 1071 -25.80 28.90 34.78
C ALA A 1071 -27.13 28.15 34.79
N GLN A 1072 -27.28 27.16 33.92
CA GLN A 1072 -28.36 26.17 33.99
C GLN A 1072 -27.79 24.86 34.49
N VAL A 1073 -28.38 24.28 35.53
CA VAL A 1073 -27.83 23.10 36.20
C VAL A 1073 -28.92 22.07 36.46
N ASN A 1074 -28.80 20.90 35.85
CA ASN A 1074 -29.70 19.78 36.09
C ASN A 1074 -29.49 19.23 37.51
N ARG A 1075 -28.27 18.79 37.82
CA ARG A 1075 -27.94 18.25 39.15
C ARG A 1075 -26.60 18.77 39.66
N LEU A 1076 -26.62 19.28 40.89
CA LEU A 1076 -25.45 19.76 41.61
C LEU A 1076 -25.26 18.93 42.88
N ILE A 1077 -24.05 18.42 43.12
CA ILE A 1077 -23.70 17.73 44.38
C ILE A 1077 -22.59 18.53 45.06
N LEU A 1078 -22.76 18.88 46.33
CA LEU A 1078 -21.80 19.66 47.09
C LEU A 1078 -21.27 18.86 48.28
N VAL A 1079 -19.95 18.75 48.42
CA VAL A 1079 -19.28 18.07 49.54
C VAL A 1079 -18.20 18.98 50.11
N ASN A 1080 -18.38 19.43 51.37
CA ASN A 1080 -17.43 20.34 52.05
C ASN A 1080 -17.05 21.58 51.23
N SER A 1081 -18.02 22.18 50.54
CA SER A 1081 -17.81 23.24 49.53
C SER A 1081 -18.63 24.50 49.82
N SER A 1082 -18.41 25.58 49.07
CA SER A 1082 -19.32 26.73 49.05
C SER A 1082 -19.70 27.08 47.62
N VAL A 1083 -20.99 27.28 47.36
CA VAL A 1083 -21.54 27.65 46.06
C VAL A 1083 -22.33 28.96 46.15
N LYS A 1084 -21.97 29.95 45.32
CA LYS A 1084 -22.74 31.19 45.15
C LYS A 1084 -23.43 31.17 43.79
N LEU A 1085 -24.76 31.23 43.77
CA LEU A 1085 -25.55 31.18 42.53
C LEU A 1085 -26.06 32.59 42.23
N VAL A 1086 -25.85 33.09 41.01
CA VAL A 1086 -26.27 34.42 40.58
C VAL A 1086 -27.05 34.28 39.28
N SER A 1087 -28.32 34.72 39.26
CA SER A 1087 -29.21 34.61 38.09
C SER A 1087 -29.23 33.21 37.44
N SER A 1088 -29.01 32.16 38.22
CA SER A 1088 -28.86 30.78 37.72
C SER A 1088 -30.11 29.96 37.98
N TYR A 1089 -30.27 28.86 37.23
CA TYR A 1089 -31.35 27.91 37.37
C TYR A 1089 -30.78 26.55 37.76
N VAL A 1090 -31.20 25.98 38.88
CA VAL A 1090 -30.76 24.65 39.34
C VAL A 1090 -31.96 23.75 39.63
N GLU A 1091 -32.07 22.64 38.91
CA GLU A 1091 -33.18 21.70 39.03
C GLU A 1091 -33.05 20.80 40.27
N SER A 1092 -31.86 20.29 40.57
CA SER A 1092 -31.58 19.50 41.76
C SER A 1092 -30.25 19.87 42.42
N ILE A 1093 -30.25 20.08 43.74
CA ILE A 1093 -29.04 20.19 44.57
C ILE A 1093 -29.08 19.11 45.64
N VAL A 1094 -27.98 18.39 45.80
CA VAL A 1094 -27.72 17.50 46.94
C VAL A 1094 -26.50 18.02 47.67
N GLU A 1095 -26.63 18.27 48.97
CA GLU A 1095 -25.60 18.96 49.73
C GLU A 1095 -25.14 18.13 50.94
N THR A 1096 -23.85 18.24 51.27
CA THR A 1096 -23.24 17.64 52.46
C THR A 1096 -22.14 18.56 53.02
N SER A 1097 -22.37 19.16 54.19
CA SER A 1097 -21.44 20.08 54.89
C SER A 1097 -20.92 21.25 54.03
N SER A 1098 -21.79 21.87 53.24
CA SER A 1098 -21.49 22.91 52.24
C SER A 1098 -22.43 24.12 52.36
N LEU A 1099 -21.99 25.28 51.86
CA LEU A 1099 -22.76 26.54 51.91
C LEU A 1099 -23.36 26.89 50.55
N ILE A 1100 -24.64 27.26 50.49
CA ILE A 1100 -25.33 27.68 49.25
C ILE A 1100 -25.83 29.13 49.42
N SER A 1101 -25.47 30.02 48.49
CA SER A 1101 -25.89 31.44 48.48
C SER A 1101 -26.56 31.82 47.15
N PRO A 1102 -27.89 31.68 47.01
CA PRO A 1102 -28.60 32.05 45.79
C PRO A 1102 -28.95 33.56 45.74
N ILE A 1103 -28.70 34.19 44.58
CA ILE A 1103 -29.01 35.59 44.28
C ILE A 1103 -29.77 35.61 42.94
N LEU A 1104 -31.02 36.06 42.94
CA LEU A 1104 -31.88 36.09 41.75
C LEU A 1104 -31.94 34.75 40.98
N SER A 1105 -31.71 33.64 41.68
CA SER A 1105 -31.57 32.29 41.12
C SER A 1105 -32.78 31.43 41.48
N ARG A 1106 -33.15 30.50 40.60
CA ARG A 1106 -34.29 29.58 40.80
C ARG A 1106 -33.79 28.18 41.14
N LEU A 1107 -34.16 27.68 42.31
CA LEU A 1107 -33.87 26.33 42.79
C LEU A 1107 -35.18 25.53 42.82
N ILE A 1108 -35.20 24.31 42.28
CA ILE A 1108 -36.40 23.45 42.28
C ILE A 1108 -36.35 22.45 43.44
N ASN A 1109 -35.41 21.50 43.40
CA ASN A 1109 -35.30 20.43 44.40
C ASN A 1109 -33.97 20.57 45.15
N VAL A 1110 -34.00 20.99 46.41
CA VAL A 1110 -32.82 21.03 47.27
C VAL A 1110 -32.95 19.92 48.31
N TYR A 1111 -31.90 19.12 48.46
CA TYR A 1111 -31.82 18.06 49.47
C TYR A 1111 -30.57 18.25 50.33
N PRO A 1112 -30.72 18.40 51.67
CA PRO A 1112 -31.98 18.37 52.42
C PRO A 1112 -32.89 19.58 52.11
N GLU A 1113 -34.22 19.40 52.22
CA GLU A 1113 -35.20 20.47 51.94
C GLU A 1113 -35.07 21.62 52.94
N TYR A 1114 -35.18 22.88 52.46
CA TYR A 1114 -35.18 24.05 53.33
C TYR A 1114 -36.32 24.02 54.36
N PRO A 1115 -36.08 24.44 55.61
CA PRO A 1115 -37.14 24.60 56.60
C PRO A 1115 -38.16 25.67 56.18
N VAL A 1116 -39.44 25.33 56.20
CA VAL A 1116 -40.54 26.26 55.99
C VAL A 1116 -40.68 27.13 57.23
N ILE A 1117 -40.54 28.46 57.05
CA ILE A 1117 -40.73 29.47 58.09
C ILE A 1117 -42.03 30.23 57.81
N GLN A 1118 -42.97 30.20 58.76
CA GLN A 1118 -44.17 31.03 58.74
C GLN A 1118 -44.16 31.96 59.94
N ILE A 1119 -44.13 33.27 59.67
CA ILE A 1119 -44.32 34.29 60.69
C ILE A 1119 -45.81 34.64 60.72
N GLY A 1120 -46.50 34.32 61.81
CA GLY A 1120 -47.94 34.50 61.97
C GLY A 1120 -48.36 35.94 62.28
N VAL A 1121 -47.81 36.89 61.53
CA VAL A 1121 -48.27 38.29 61.46
C VAL A 1121 -48.44 38.70 60.01
N GLN A 1122 -49.42 39.56 59.74
CA GLN A 1122 -49.55 40.15 58.42
C GLN A 1122 -48.48 41.23 58.23
N PRO A 1123 -47.86 41.36 57.04
CA PRO A 1123 -46.93 42.44 56.76
C PRO A 1123 -47.58 43.80 57.04
N TYR A 1124 -46.89 44.67 57.77
CA TYR A 1124 -47.38 46.00 58.18
C TYR A 1124 -48.59 45.98 59.11
N GLN A 1125 -48.83 44.89 59.84
CA GLN A 1125 -49.85 44.87 60.89
C GLN A 1125 -49.48 45.87 62.00
N ASN A 1126 -50.41 46.76 62.35
CA ASN A 1126 -50.25 47.69 63.48
C ASN A 1126 -50.38 46.92 64.81
N LEU A 1127 -49.35 46.98 65.63
CA LEU A 1127 -49.22 46.25 66.89
C LEU A 1127 -49.06 47.23 68.06
N THR A 1128 -49.88 47.06 69.09
CA THR A 1128 -49.89 47.93 70.28
C THR A 1128 -49.90 47.09 71.56
N GLY A 1129 -49.11 47.49 72.55
CA GLY A 1129 -48.90 46.75 73.79
C GLY A 1129 -48.07 45.47 73.61
N ASN A 1130 -48.33 44.48 74.47
CA ASN A 1130 -47.56 43.23 74.50
C ASN A 1130 -48.13 42.22 73.46
N VAL A 1131 -47.44 42.05 72.33
CA VAL A 1131 -47.92 41.25 71.19
C VAL A 1131 -47.18 39.92 71.10
N SER A 1132 -47.94 38.84 70.92
CA SER A 1132 -47.38 37.50 70.76
C SER A 1132 -47.45 37.05 69.29
N ILE A 1133 -46.30 36.88 68.67
CA ILE A 1133 -46.14 36.51 67.26
C ILE A 1133 -45.76 35.02 67.18
N PRO A 1134 -46.62 34.14 66.64
CA PRO A 1134 -46.24 32.75 66.41
C PRO A 1134 -45.30 32.66 65.21
N ILE A 1135 -44.20 31.93 65.37
CA ILE A 1135 -43.19 31.67 64.35
C ILE A 1135 -43.11 30.16 64.21
N THR A 1136 -43.69 29.65 63.13
CA THR A 1136 -43.69 28.22 62.82
C THR A 1136 -42.50 27.90 61.94
N VAL A 1137 -41.63 27.01 62.41
CA VAL A 1137 -40.53 26.46 61.64
C VAL A 1137 -40.78 24.96 61.47
N ALA A 1138 -40.79 24.48 60.24
CA ALA A 1138 -40.98 23.08 59.91
C ALA A 1138 -40.01 22.67 58.80
N GLY A 1139 -39.02 21.84 59.10
CA GLY A 1139 -38.04 21.32 58.15
C GLY A 1139 -37.28 20.12 58.70
N SER A 1140 -36.40 19.54 57.91
CA SER A 1140 -35.50 18.47 58.38
C SER A 1140 -34.35 19.08 59.19
N ASP A 1141 -33.92 18.41 60.26
CA ASP A 1141 -32.64 18.69 60.92
C ASP A 1141 -32.43 20.12 61.48
N VAL A 1142 -33.51 20.83 61.83
CA VAL A 1142 -33.45 22.15 62.47
C VAL A 1142 -32.77 22.08 63.85
N THR A 1143 -31.67 22.80 64.03
CA THR A 1143 -30.93 22.86 65.31
C THR A 1143 -31.24 24.11 66.12
N ASN A 1144 -31.32 25.27 65.48
CA ASN A 1144 -31.66 26.52 66.16
C ASN A 1144 -32.56 27.42 65.29
N VAL A 1145 -33.35 28.26 65.94
CA VAL A 1145 -34.18 29.29 65.30
C VAL A 1145 -33.96 30.57 66.07
N THR A 1146 -33.23 31.52 65.51
CA THR A 1146 -32.98 32.83 66.10
C THR A 1146 -33.96 33.84 65.51
N VAL A 1147 -34.58 34.66 66.35
CA VAL A 1147 -35.50 35.71 65.93
C VAL A 1147 -34.92 37.03 66.36
N GLU A 1148 -34.77 37.94 65.41
CA GLU A 1148 -34.18 39.25 65.58
C GLU A 1148 -35.21 40.32 65.26
N LEU A 1149 -35.18 41.43 66.00
CA LEU A 1149 -35.93 42.64 65.70
C LEU A 1149 -34.93 43.77 65.50
N ASP A 1150 -34.97 44.39 64.32
CA ASP A 1150 -33.99 45.38 63.82
C ASP A 1150 -32.53 44.92 63.97
N GLY A 1151 -32.28 43.64 63.70
CA GLY A 1151 -30.95 43.02 63.78
C GLY A 1151 -30.45 42.74 65.21
N SER A 1152 -31.29 42.91 66.23
CA SER A 1152 -30.99 42.48 67.60
C SER A 1152 -31.76 41.20 67.95
N PRO A 1153 -31.10 40.12 68.41
CA PRO A 1153 -31.78 38.88 68.76
C PRO A 1153 -32.71 39.08 69.96
N ILE A 1154 -33.99 38.79 69.76
CA ILE A 1154 -35.04 38.90 70.77
C ILE A 1154 -35.53 37.53 71.26
N ALA A 1155 -35.30 36.46 70.49
CA ALA A 1155 -35.58 35.10 70.93
C ALA A 1155 -34.70 34.07 70.21
N THR A 1156 -34.50 32.91 70.83
CA THR A 1156 -33.87 31.74 70.20
C THR A 1156 -34.59 30.47 70.64
N PHE A 1157 -34.85 29.58 69.70
CA PHE A 1157 -35.51 28.29 69.91
C PHE A 1157 -34.66 27.15 69.34
N GLN A 1158 -34.96 25.92 69.73
CA GLN A 1158 -34.32 24.72 69.17
C GLN A 1158 -35.36 23.79 68.54
N GLY A 1159 -35.01 23.21 67.39
CA GLY A 1159 -35.87 22.27 66.68
C GLY A 1159 -37.03 22.92 65.91
N ASN A 1160 -37.84 22.06 65.30
CA ASN A 1160 -39.09 22.45 64.64
C ASN A 1160 -40.20 22.77 65.65
N GLY A 1161 -41.18 23.53 65.18
CA GLY A 1161 -42.42 23.81 65.90
C GLY A 1161 -42.90 25.24 65.69
N THR A 1162 -44.07 25.53 66.25
CA THR A 1162 -44.55 26.91 66.39
C THR A 1162 -44.07 27.47 67.70
N HIS A 1163 -43.19 28.46 67.63
CA HIS A 1163 -42.66 29.17 68.79
C HIS A 1163 -43.23 30.58 68.84
N THR A 1164 -43.72 31.00 70.00
CA THR A 1164 -44.29 32.34 70.16
C THR A 1164 -43.24 33.30 70.67
N VAL A 1165 -43.02 34.39 69.94
CA VAL A 1165 -42.17 35.51 70.36
C VAL A 1165 -43.07 36.61 70.88
N SER A 1166 -42.89 36.99 72.14
CA SER A 1166 -43.60 38.14 72.73
C SER A 1166 -42.76 39.40 72.57
N ILE A 1167 -43.33 40.40 71.91
CA ILE A 1167 -42.74 41.73 71.71
C ILE A 1167 -43.57 42.73 72.51
N ASP A 1168 -42.94 43.36 73.49
CA ASP A 1168 -43.52 44.49 74.21
C ASP A 1168 -43.30 45.75 73.40
N THR A 1169 -44.29 46.14 72.58
CA THR A 1169 -44.09 47.23 71.63
C THR A 1169 -43.90 48.59 72.34
N GLU A 1170 -44.29 48.73 73.61
CA GLU A 1170 -44.09 49.96 74.41
C GLU A 1170 -42.60 50.25 74.69
N LYS A 1171 -41.72 49.24 74.55
CA LYS A 1171 -40.27 49.38 74.72
C LYS A 1171 -39.54 49.89 73.47
N TYR A 1172 -40.24 49.98 72.35
CA TYR A 1172 -39.69 50.37 71.05
C TYR A 1172 -40.39 51.66 70.59
N SER A 1173 -39.71 52.47 69.78
CA SER A 1173 -40.30 53.69 69.23
C SER A 1173 -41.43 53.36 68.27
N ASP A 1174 -42.51 54.15 68.24
CA ASP A 1174 -43.54 54.01 67.19
C ASP A 1174 -42.90 54.13 65.78
N GLY A 1175 -43.20 53.22 64.86
CA GLY A 1175 -42.53 53.11 63.56
C GLY A 1175 -42.53 51.69 62.97
N THR A 1176 -41.86 51.52 61.83
CA THR A 1176 -41.70 50.21 61.15
C THR A 1176 -40.41 49.52 61.60
N HIS A 1177 -40.52 48.26 62.02
CA HIS A 1177 -39.42 47.42 62.52
C HIS A 1177 -39.29 46.13 61.71
N ASP A 1178 -38.05 45.65 61.52
CA ASP A 1178 -37.76 44.43 60.76
C ASP A 1178 -37.61 43.23 61.69
N LEU A 1179 -38.54 42.26 61.58
CA LEU A 1179 -38.50 40.99 62.30
C LEU A 1179 -37.88 39.92 61.40
N THR A 1180 -36.67 39.47 61.71
CA THR A 1180 -35.93 38.44 60.95
C THR A 1180 -35.87 37.13 61.73
N VAL A 1181 -36.21 36.01 61.10
CA VAL A 1181 -36.11 34.66 61.67
C VAL A 1181 -35.02 33.91 60.92
N ILE A 1182 -33.98 33.48 61.62
CA ILE A 1182 -32.82 32.75 61.10
C ILE A 1182 -32.86 31.33 61.65
N VAL A 1183 -32.99 30.32 60.80
CA VAL A 1183 -33.09 28.90 61.18
C VAL A 1183 -31.79 28.19 60.83
N GLY A 1184 -31.04 27.74 61.83
CA GLY A 1184 -29.89 26.85 61.67
C GLY A 1184 -30.30 25.37 61.62
N GLN A 1185 -29.64 24.59 60.78
CA GLN A 1185 -29.78 23.13 60.66
C GLN A 1185 -28.52 22.40 61.16
N SER A 1186 -28.58 21.08 61.37
CA SER A 1186 -27.46 20.32 61.99
C SER A 1186 -26.27 20.11 61.08
N ASP A 1187 -26.46 20.33 59.79
CA ASP A 1187 -25.43 20.41 58.75
C ASP A 1187 -24.69 21.75 58.72
N GLY A 1188 -25.14 22.75 59.50
CA GLY A 1188 -24.54 24.09 59.57
C GLY A 1188 -25.18 25.12 58.64
N LEU A 1189 -26.21 24.76 57.87
CA LEU A 1189 -26.98 25.71 57.05
C LEU A 1189 -27.77 26.69 57.93
N SER A 1190 -27.94 27.93 57.47
CA SER A 1190 -28.87 28.89 58.09
C SER A 1190 -29.79 29.55 57.06
N THR A 1191 -31.11 29.40 57.21
CA THR A 1191 -32.12 30.04 56.35
C THR A 1191 -32.75 31.22 57.07
N SER A 1192 -32.74 32.42 56.47
CA SER A 1192 -33.35 33.61 57.08
C SER A 1192 -34.59 34.10 56.34
N PHE A 1193 -35.66 34.44 57.07
CA PHE A 1193 -36.89 35.05 56.55
C PHE A 1193 -37.23 36.31 57.33
N ALA A 1194 -37.59 37.42 56.66
CA ALA A 1194 -37.90 38.69 57.31
C ALA A 1194 -39.34 39.18 57.05
N ALA A 1195 -39.95 39.80 58.06
CA ALA A 1195 -41.27 40.45 57.99
C ALA A 1195 -41.21 41.85 58.63
N LYS A 1196 -41.99 42.80 58.10
CA LYS A 1196 -42.08 44.16 58.66
C LYS A 1196 -43.24 44.29 59.65
N LEU A 1197 -42.97 44.79 60.85
CA LEU A 1197 -43.93 45.10 61.90
C LEU A 1197 -44.10 46.62 62.04
N VAL A 1198 -45.28 47.10 62.48
CA VAL A 1198 -45.53 48.54 62.74
C VAL A 1198 -46.03 48.72 64.18
N PHE A 1199 -45.39 49.59 64.97
CA PHE A 1199 -45.77 49.86 66.38
C PHE A 1199 -46.44 51.24 66.55
N GLU A 1200 -47.56 51.35 67.30
CA GLU A 1200 -48.38 52.58 67.45
C GLU A 1200 -48.93 52.85 68.88
N ASN A 1201 -48.09 52.97 69.90
CA ASN A 1201 -48.54 53.00 71.32
C ASN A 1201 -49.07 54.37 71.80
N GLN A 1202 -48.76 55.49 71.14
CA GLN A 1202 -49.06 56.82 71.69
C GLN A 1202 -50.50 57.33 71.45
N LEU A 1203 -51.28 56.73 70.53
CA LEU A 1203 -52.62 57.22 70.14
C LEU A 1203 -53.71 56.98 71.21
N GLN A 1204 -53.56 55.91 72.01
CA GLN A 1204 -54.57 55.49 73.00
C GLN A 1204 -54.57 56.40 74.26
N SER A 1205 -53.42 56.98 74.63
CA SER A 1205 -53.29 57.87 75.79
C SER A 1205 -53.85 59.28 75.56
N VAL A 1206 -53.95 59.71 74.29
CA VAL A 1206 -54.49 61.02 73.90
C VAL A 1206 -56.01 61.00 73.82
N SER A 1207 -56.62 59.90 73.38
CA SER A 1207 -58.09 59.73 73.33
C SER A 1207 -58.75 59.84 74.71
N GLN A 1208 -58.10 59.32 75.77
CA GLN A 1208 -58.62 59.38 77.14
C GLN A 1208 -58.53 60.78 77.78
N LYS A 1209 -57.55 61.62 77.38
CA LYS A 1209 -57.37 62.99 77.91
C LYS A 1209 -58.31 64.01 77.26
N VAL A 1210 -58.78 63.77 76.03
CA VAL A 1210 -59.70 64.66 75.29
C VAL A 1210 -61.14 64.58 75.81
N ASN A 1211 -61.58 63.41 76.30
CA ASN A 1211 -62.93 63.24 76.84
C ASN A 1211 -63.14 63.90 78.22
N ALA A 1212 -62.08 64.13 79.00
CA ALA A 1212 -62.16 64.78 80.32
C ALA A 1212 -62.27 66.31 80.23
N LEU A 1213 -61.81 66.93 79.13
CA LEU A 1213 -61.77 68.39 78.97
C LEU A 1213 -63.09 69.01 78.49
N ASN A 1214 -64.03 68.20 77.97
CA ASN A 1214 -65.24 68.69 77.29
C ASN A 1214 -66.43 69.02 78.23
N SER A 1215 -66.23 68.97 79.56
CA SER A 1215 -67.30 69.12 80.56
C SER A 1215 -67.24 70.39 81.42
N THR A 1216 -66.28 71.30 81.17
CA THR A 1216 -66.11 72.53 81.95
C THR A 1216 -66.11 73.80 81.08
N LEU A 1217 -67.33 74.33 80.89
CA LEU A 1217 -67.64 75.77 80.90
C LEU A 1217 -67.27 76.63 79.65
N PRO A 1218 -68.00 77.76 79.45
CA PRO A 1218 -68.62 78.09 78.17
C PRO A 1218 -68.27 79.49 77.61
N SER A 1219 -68.66 79.66 76.35
CA SER A 1219 -69.10 80.88 75.64
C SER A 1219 -68.52 82.25 76.02
N THR A 1220 -67.83 82.91 75.08
CA THR A 1220 -68.33 84.12 74.35
C THR A 1220 -67.27 84.61 73.34
N GLN A 1221 -67.64 84.59 72.05
CA GLN A 1221 -67.81 85.74 71.14
C GLN A 1221 -66.57 86.60 70.84
N GLY A 1222 -66.31 86.78 69.53
CA GLY A 1222 -65.97 88.12 69.01
C GLY A 1222 -64.71 88.27 68.15
N THR A 1223 -64.77 87.77 66.92
CA THR A 1223 -64.28 88.42 65.68
C THR A 1223 -62.82 88.88 65.50
N ALA A 1224 -62.23 88.29 64.45
CA ALA A 1224 -61.57 88.94 63.31
C ALA A 1224 -60.04 89.01 63.23
N LYS A 1225 -59.57 88.30 62.18
CA LYS A 1225 -58.47 88.60 61.24
C LYS A 1225 -57.04 88.27 61.66
N THR A 1226 -56.64 87.08 61.20
CA THR A 1226 -55.57 86.83 60.21
C THR A 1226 -54.33 87.73 60.24
N GLY A 1227 -53.20 87.13 60.62
CA GLY A 1227 -51.87 87.59 60.21
C GLY A 1227 -50.90 87.68 61.36
N GLU A 1228 -50.21 86.57 61.65
CA GLU A 1228 -48.81 86.48 62.10
C GLU A 1228 -48.60 85.14 62.80
N TYR A 1229 -47.97 84.18 62.11
CA TYR A 1229 -46.86 83.35 62.61
C TYR A 1229 -46.28 82.56 61.43
N LEU A 1230 -45.86 83.32 60.42
CA LEU A 1230 -45.08 82.87 59.27
C LEU A 1230 -43.58 83.15 59.50
N SER A 1231 -43.09 82.91 60.72
CA SER A 1231 -41.71 83.25 61.11
C SER A 1231 -40.99 82.15 61.90
N ILE A 1232 -41.54 80.93 61.98
CA ILE A 1232 -40.92 79.81 62.74
C ILE A 1232 -40.62 78.57 61.88
N VAL A 1233 -41.20 78.42 60.68
CA VAL A 1233 -40.98 77.20 59.84
C VAL A 1233 -39.72 77.28 58.95
N GLY A 1234 -39.16 78.47 58.71
CA GLY A 1234 -37.94 78.64 57.90
C GLY A 1234 -36.63 78.20 58.59
N ILE A 1235 -36.62 78.09 59.92
CA ILE A 1235 -35.40 77.75 60.69
C ILE A 1235 -35.22 76.23 60.84
N VAL A 1236 -36.27 75.42 60.63
CA VAL A 1236 -36.20 73.95 60.75
C VAL A 1236 -35.62 73.30 59.47
N LEU A 1237 -35.78 73.93 58.30
CA LEU A 1237 -35.27 73.40 57.03
C LEU A 1237 -33.76 73.61 56.82
N ALA A 1238 -33.11 74.50 57.58
CA ALA A 1238 -31.66 74.71 57.54
C ALA A 1238 -30.87 73.73 58.43
N LEU A 1239 -31.52 73.08 59.40
CA LEU A 1239 -30.88 72.14 60.34
C LEU A 1239 -30.84 70.69 59.82
N VAL A 1240 -31.70 70.32 58.86
CA VAL A 1240 -31.69 68.97 58.26
C VAL A 1240 -30.60 68.83 57.19
N ALA A 1241 -30.14 69.94 56.57
CA ALA A 1241 -29.08 69.94 55.57
C ALA A 1241 -27.66 69.77 56.13
N ILE A 1242 -27.46 69.90 57.45
CA ILE A 1242 -26.14 69.83 58.10
C ILE A 1242 -25.87 68.44 58.75
N VAL A 1243 -26.89 67.60 58.96
CA VAL A 1243 -26.73 66.32 59.69
C VAL A 1243 -26.48 65.10 58.79
N ILE A 1244 -26.82 65.12 57.49
CA ILE A 1244 -26.57 63.93 56.62
C ILE A 1244 -25.36 64.10 55.68
N SER A 1245 -24.69 65.27 55.66
CA SER A 1245 -23.34 65.35 55.07
C SER A 1245 -22.23 64.79 55.98
N LEU A 1246 -22.55 64.33 57.20
CA LEU A 1246 -21.56 63.94 58.22
C LEU A 1246 -21.61 62.48 58.71
N ILE A 1247 -22.43 61.58 58.13
CA ILE A 1247 -22.35 60.13 58.42
C ILE A 1247 -22.12 59.33 57.13
N ARG A 1248 -20.91 59.50 56.58
CA ARG A 1248 -20.30 58.66 55.54
C ARG A 1248 -18.78 58.58 55.82
N ARG A 1249 -18.37 57.69 56.73
CA ARG A 1249 -16.99 57.15 56.87
C ARG A 1249 -16.91 56.02 57.91
N ARG A 1250 -17.47 54.85 57.59
CA ARG A 1250 -16.87 53.51 57.66
C ARG A 1250 -17.88 52.49 57.17
#